data_AF-A0A1I8B8L8-F1
#
_entry.id   AF-A0A1I8B8L8-F1
#
_cell.length_a   1.000
_cell.length_b   1.000
_cell.length_c   1.000
_cell.angle_alpha   90.00
_cell.angle_beta   90.00
_cell.angle_gamma   90.00
#
_symmetry.space_group_name_H-M   'P 1'
#
loop_
_entity.id
_entity.type
_entity.pdbx_description
1 polymer ?
#
loop_
_entity_poly.entity_id
_entity_poly.type
_entity_poly.pdbx_seq_one_letter_code
_entity_poly.pdbx_strand_id
1 'polypeptide(L)'
;MPASALEEDLLEISKKLTRMSKDVDRQLGGAIDLIEALEKMPVNIEVLTKTRIGMVLNDFRKKVEDEKLAKRCKALIKRWKALLEEKAAQSRSSTRSRSPDETKTSVVDNKRGDLSGSAAVTSKARPMMNGTSSGGTDVRSKSVEMLLNALRSGEIPNGTLDPEDLAKRIEKRLFDFHNGTGDKYKSALRSRVFNLRDKKNQALRENVLTGAVGAEKFATMTTEEMASEEMKKTREMFTKEGILEHQMSVQEEFNKCGRVYLSSSDESETQARRLLTRLVTDPSSSSQVEAIDCPSEMLARWPMLATEDVKLAVFSPLDATIDVSGLSRILADNCKEMGVQIFENCSIKKVLLNEESRVYAVDTDEGFIDVMAFVDAAGIDSSLVDVLGLPDADHPVRIAAHPCSFTFLSTDPLPHCQSSSQSQPIFVCMDENTYICPLKTRTVCGGFTMGGDLQALPPSSQTSKGTVTEWNMPTPVWDNFRIILRHLINRCPQLAQLPRGELMTSAEMYTPDMKPLIGESDQAKGFFLATGLNGQGVSFAGGLGSLLAEWILGGSSSIPNPLSSHQCHTARNLRTSPIHHSLRDAGAVFAEIMGYERPLWYNTTSVPDQDHDGPRLPRQSNFSGEDQLIGKPKWFPLVSKEYSTCRERVGLIDMTSFSKFDIQGADVVPLLQRLCSGNIDCPVGTYFIVAPTVQQVRLALWIKKWANEWKMNIQLQDVTNSFTALDIVGPASRALISEVTGKTMSPNEFPSFSFREMHIGLAGPIRVISVTHCGELGWMLYIPNELAQNVYEQLMEAGSLHGLKHCGYYALRHLRIEKFYVYWGQDIGSGTTPVECGRAFRVDFDKEFIGKEALQKQLDRGVNKRFVQLLLENHNLESDPWPHGEEPIYRNGKLAGWTTTAAYGFTLGCHVCLGYIENKEFGLTTEFLNKGSYEVELAGKRFTCKVNLHSPTLPMYSSEHPQHYRPTQ
;
A
#
# COMPACT_ATOMS: atom_id res chain seq x y z
N MET A 1 -27.09 25.98 -4.48
CA MET A 1 -27.53 27.40 -4.53
C MET A 1 -28.46 27.67 -3.34
N PRO A 2 -28.54 28.91 -2.82
CA PRO A 2 -29.67 29.32 -2.00
C PRO A 2 -30.96 29.27 -2.84
N ALA A 3 -32.10 28.95 -2.21
CA ALA A 3 -33.36 28.71 -2.93
C ALA A 3 -33.86 29.93 -3.74
N SER A 4 -33.59 31.15 -3.26
CA SER A 4 -33.94 32.40 -3.94
C SER A 4 -33.22 32.58 -5.28
N ALA A 5 -31.92 32.31 -5.35
CA ALA A 5 -31.15 32.45 -6.60
C ALA A 5 -31.62 31.46 -7.67
N LEU A 6 -31.86 30.20 -7.29
CA LEU A 6 -32.42 29.19 -8.19
C LEU A 6 -33.84 29.57 -8.68
N GLU A 7 -34.63 30.22 -7.83
CA GLU A 7 -35.95 30.73 -8.20
C GLU A 7 -35.86 31.90 -9.20
N GLU A 8 -34.92 32.83 -9.03
CA GLU A 8 -34.65 33.92 -9.97
C GLU A 8 -34.14 33.43 -11.32
N ASP A 9 -33.15 32.53 -11.35
CA ASP A 9 -32.58 31.93 -12.57
C ASP A 9 -33.67 31.21 -13.38
N LEU A 10 -34.45 30.34 -12.73
CA LEU A 10 -35.55 29.61 -13.38
C LEU A 10 -36.67 30.56 -13.85
N LEU A 11 -36.91 31.67 -13.15
CA LEU A 11 -37.87 32.68 -13.58
C LEU A 11 -37.33 33.52 -14.77
N GLU A 12 -36.02 33.72 -14.90
CA GLU A 12 -35.41 34.31 -16.09
C GLU A 12 -35.45 33.34 -17.29
N ILE A 13 -35.10 32.07 -17.10
CA ILE A 13 -35.24 31.03 -18.15
C ILE A 13 -36.71 30.92 -18.58
N SER A 14 -37.65 30.94 -17.65
CA SER A 14 -39.10 30.99 -17.91
C SER A 14 -39.49 32.19 -18.79
N LYS A 15 -38.96 33.39 -18.50
CA LYS A 15 -39.18 34.60 -19.31
C LYS A 15 -38.54 34.49 -20.71
N LYS A 16 -37.36 33.86 -20.84
CA LYS A 16 -36.68 33.61 -22.13
C LYS A 16 -37.47 32.62 -23.00
N LEU A 17 -37.79 31.43 -22.47
CA LEU A 17 -38.59 30.42 -23.18
C LEU A 17 -39.99 30.94 -23.54
N THR A 18 -40.63 31.74 -22.68
CA THR A 18 -41.93 32.38 -23.01
C THR A 18 -41.81 33.32 -24.21
N ARG A 19 -40.71 34.09 -24.33
CA ARG A 19 -40.45 34.96 -25.49
C ARG A 19 -40.15 34.13 -26.74
N MET A 20 -39.29 33.12 -26.65
CA MET A 20 -38.96 32.19 -27.74
C MET A 20 -40.19 31.46 -28.27
N SER A 21 -41.17 31.16 -27.42
CA SER A 21 -42.46 30.55 -27.82
C SER A 21 -43.33 31.39 -28.78
N LYS A 22 -42.83 32.54 -29.26
CA LYS A 22 -43.49 33.39 -30.28
C LYS A 22 -42.84 33.32 -31.66
N ASP A 23 -41.58 32.90 -31.77
CA ASP A 23 -40.77 32.87 -33.00
C ASP A 23 -39.65 31.84 -32.80
N VAL A 24 -40.02 30.55 -32.86
CA VAL A 24 -39.23 29.42 -32.33
C VAL A 24 -38.03 29.11 -33.24
N ASP A 25 -38.26 29.05 -34.55
CA ASP A 25 -37.28 28.54 -35.53
C ASP A 25 -36.05 29.42 -35.63
N ARG A 26 -36.22 30.74 -35.43
CA ARG A 26 -35.12 31.72 -35.40
C ARG A 26 -34.26 31.67 -34.13
N GLN A 27 -34.67 30.96 -33.08
CA GLN A 27 -33.96 30.92 -31.80
C GLN A 27 -33.67 29.49 -31.31
N LEU A 28 -33.70 28.50 -32.22
CA LEU A 28 -33.57 27.08 -31.90
C LEU A 28 -32.29 26.73 -31.10
N GLY A 29 -31.14 27.29 -31.47
CA GLY A 29 -29.87 27.07 -30.76
C GLY A 29 -29.92 27.54 -29.30
N GLY A 30 -30.27 28.82 -29.08
CA GLY A 30 -30.43 29.36 -27.73
C GLY A 30 -31.54 28.69 -26.92
N ALA A 31 -32.52 28.04 -27.58
CA ALA A 31 -33.50 27.22 -26.89
C ALA A 31 -32.89 25.90 -26.40
N ILE A 32 -32.03 25.23 -27.19
CA ILE A 32 -31.28 24.04 -26.78
C ILE A 32 -30.42 24.37 -25.55
N ASP A 33 -29.67 25.47 -25.58
CA ASP A 33 -28.83 25.92 -24.45
C ASP A 33 -29.64 26.09 -23.15
N LEU A 34 -30.85 26.68 -23.26
CA LEU A 34 -31.75 26.87 -22.12
C LEU A 34 -32.37 25.56 -21.62
N ILE A 35 -32.61 24.58 -22.49
CA ILE A 35 -33.04 23.24 -22.06
C ILE A 35 -31.90 22.51 -21.36
N GLU A 36 -30.66 22.66 -21.82
CA GLU A 36 -29.48 22.08 -21.14
C GLU A 36 -29.20 22.71 -19.78
N ALA A 37 -29.41 24.01 -19.63
CA ALA A 37 -29.41 24.66 -18.32
C ALA A 37 -30.50 24.07 -17.39
N LEU A 38 -31.71 23.83 -17.89
CA LEU A 38 -32.81 23.22 -17.12
C LEU A 38 -32.59 21.74 -16.78
N GLU A 39 -31.90 20.97 -17.63
CA GLU A 39 -31.53 19.57 -17.35
C GLU A 39 -30.49 19.45 -16.22
N LYS A 40 -29.60 20.45 -16.10
CA LYS A 40 -28.52 20.50 -15.10
C LYS A 40 -28.92 21.20 -13.77
N MET A 41 -30.06 21.90 -13.73
CA MET A 41 -30.53 22.59 -12.52
C MET A 41 -31.25 21.65 -11.51
N PRO A 42 -30.93 21.73 -10.20
CA PRO A 42 -31.55 20.89 -9.16
C PRO A 42 -32.95 21.43 -8.75
N VAL A 43 -33.91 21.38 -9.68
CA VAL A 43 -35.26 21.95 -9.49
C VAL A 43 -36.09 21.13 -8.50
N ASN A 44 -36.38 21.71 -7.33
CA ASN A 44 -37.28 21.12 -6.33
C ASN A 44 -38.75 21.54 -6.55
N ILE A 45 -39.66 20.89 -5.83
CA ILE A 45 -41.12 21.02 -6.03
C ILE A 45 -41.64 22.41 -5.64
N GLU A 46 -41.02 23.07 -4.65
CA GLU A 46 -41.42 24.42 -4.24
C GLU A 46 -41.11 25.44 -5.34
N VAL A 47 -39.87 25.45 -5.84
CA VAL A 47 -39.43 26.36 -6.90
C VAL A 47 -40.16 26.06 -8.21
N LEU A 48 -40.42 24.78 -8.54
CA LEU A 48 -41.24 24.38 -9.67
C LEU A 48 -42.68 24.95 -9.59
N THR A 49 -43.26 24.96 -8.40
CA THR A 49 -44.64 25.46 -8.16
C THR A 49 -44.71 26.98 -8.28
N LYS A 50 -43.73 27.71 -7.72
CA LYS A 50 -43.68 29.18 -7.78
C LYS A 50 -43.38 29.71 -9.19
N THR A 51 -42.32 29.21 -9.83
CA THR A 51 -41.86 29.68 -11.16
C THR A 51 -42.78 29.25 -12.31
N ARG A 52 -43.58 28.20 -12.10
CA ARG A 52 -44.42 27.52 -13.11
C ARG A 52 -43.64 27.10 -14.38
N ILE A 53 -42.31 26.95 -14.29
CA ILE A 53 -41.43 26.63 -15.44
C ILE A 53 -41.89 25.38 -16.20
N GLY A 54 -42.42 24.37 -15.52
CA GLY A 54 -42.96 23.16 -16.16
C GLY A 54 -44.19 23.38 -17.05
N MET A 55 -44.97 24.45 -16.82
CA MET A 55 -46.08 24.85 -17.71
C MET A 55 -45.54 25.56 -18.95
N VAL A 56 -44.64 26.52 -18.76
CA VAL A 56 -43.98 27.26 -19.85
C VAL A 56 -43.20 26.33 -20.76
N LEU A 57 -42.45 25.37 -20.19
CA LEU A 57 -41.73 24.34 -20.94
C LEU A 57 -42.68 23.43 -21.73
N ASN A 58 -43.84 23.10 -21.17
CA ASN A 58 -44.85 22.29 -21.87
C ASN A 58 -45.54 23.04 -23.01
N ASP A 59 -45.76 24.35 -22.88
CA ASP A 59 -46.35 25.18 -23.93
C ASP A 59 -45.34 25.65 -24.98
N PHE A 60 -44.06 25.77 -24.62
CA PHE A 60 -42.94 25.87 -25.56
C PHE A 60 -42.83 24.58 -26.39
N ARG A 61 -42.77 23.41 -25.73
CA ARG A 61 -42.70 22.09 -26.37
C ARG A 61 -43.80 21.83 -27.41
N LYS A 62 -45.01 22.37 -27.24
CA LYS A 62 -46.11 22.25 -28.22
C LYS A 62 -45.88 23.01 -29.54
N LYS A 63 -44.88 23.90 -29.59
CA LYS A 63 -44.58 24.79 -30.71
C LYS A 63 -43.20 24.54 -31.32
N VAL A 64 -42.52 23.48 -30.92
CA VAL A 64 -41.20 23.08 -31.41
C VAL A 64 -41.40 21.95 -32.42
N GLU A 65 -40.99 22.17 -33.67
CA GLU A 65 -41.03 21.13 -34.71
C GLU A 65 -39.84 20.15 -34.60
N ASP A 66 -38.73 20.55 -33.98
CA ASP A 66 -37.60 19.66 -33.71
C ASP A 66 -37.99 18.52 -32.75
N GLU A 67 -38.06 17.31 -33.29
CA GLU A 67 -38.51 16.12 -32.56
C GLU A 67 -37.57 15.71 -31.41
N LYS A 68 -36.27 16.03 -31.50
CA LYS A 68 -35.27 15.72 -30.44
C LYS A 68 -35.43 16.69 -29.27
N LEU A 69 -35.53 17.99 -29.53
CA LEU A 69 -35.79 19.01 -28.52
C LEU A 69 -37.17 18.81 -27.87
N ALA A 70 -38.20 18.47 -28.67
CA ALA A 70 -39.53 18.12 -28.15
C ALA A 70 -39.53 16.84 -27.29
N LYS A 71 -38.61 15.90 -27.51
CA LYS A 71 -38.35 14.72 -26.66
C LYS A 71 -37.64 15.09 -25.35
N ARG A 72 -36.58 15.92 -25.39
CA ARG A 72 -35.88 16.44 -24.17
C ARG A 72 -36.84 17.17 -23.24
N CYS A 73 -37.61 18.12 -23.77
CA CYS A 73 -38.65 18.82 -23.02
C CYS A 73 -39.69 17.84 -22.41
N LYS A 74 -40.06 16.76 -23.12
CA LYS A 74 -40.98 15.73 -22.61
C LYS A 74 -40.39 14.97 -21.42
N ALA A 75 -39.09 14.67 -21.44
CA ALA A 75 -38.39 13.98 -20.37
C ALA A 75 -38.31 14.84 -19.09
N LEU A 76 -37.91 16.11 -19.23
CA LEU A 76 -37.95 17.11 -18.13
C LEU A 76 -39.35 17.20 -17.50
N ILE A 77 -40.39 17.37 -18.32
CA ILE A 77 -41.78 17.46 -17.84
C ILE A 77 -42.20 16.16 -17.12
N LYS A 78 -41.76 14.98 -17.58
CA LYS A 78 -42.02 13.71 -16.87
C LYS A 78 -41.32 13.66 -15.51
N ARG A 79 -40.03 14.03 -15.44
CA ARG A 79 -39.23 14.08 -14.20
C ARG A 79 -39.87 15.02 -13.18
N TRP A 80 -40.27 16.22 -13.59
CA TRP A 80 -40.90 17.21 -12.71
C TRP A 80 -42.36 16.88 -12.34
N LYS A 81 -43.09 16.14 -13.18
CA LYS A 81 -44.41 15.60 -12.82
C LYS A 81 -44.33 14.54 -11.72
N ALA A 82 -43.36 13.62 -11.79
CA ALA A 82 -43.17 12.63 -10.74
C ALA A 82 -42.99 13.28 -9.36
N LEU A 83 -42.18 14.34 -9.27
CA LEU A 83 -41.98 15.13 -8.04
C LEU A 83 -43.28 15.81 -7.53
N LEU A 84 -44.15 16.27 -8.44
CA LEU A 84 -45.46 16.83 -8.07
C LEU A 84 -46.45 15.75 -7.62
N GLU A 85 -46.44 14.59 -8.25
CA GLU A 85 -47.29 13.44 -7.92
C GLU A 85 -46.86 12.80 -6.59
N GLU A 86 -45.56 12.76 -6.30
CA GLU A 86 -44.98 12.37 -5.02
C GLU A 86 -45.39 13.33 -3.88
N LYS A 87 -45.31 14.65 -4.10
CA LYS A 87 -45.86 15.63 -3.15
C LYS A 87 -47.37 15.50 -2.97
N ALA A 88 -48.12 15.15 -4.03
CA ALA A 88 -49.56 14.92 -3.96
C ALA A 88 -49.92 13.61 -3.23
N ALA A 89 -49.04 12.60 -3.22
CA ALA A 89 -49.17 11.43 -2.37
C ALA A 89 -48.90 11.79 -0.90
N GLN A 90 -47.80 12.51 -0.62
CA GLN A 90 -47.46 12.98 0.73
C GLN A 90 -48.50 13.94 1.33
N SER A 91 -49.14 14.80 0.52
CA SER A 91 -50.20 15.70 1.00
C SER A 91 -51.55 15.01 1.20
N ARG A 92 -51.77 13.82 0.60
CA ARG A 92 -52.93 12.97 0.89
C ARG A 92 -52.79 12.19 2.19
N SER A 93 -51.57 11.89 2.64
CA SER A 93 -51.34 11.21 3.93
C SER A 93 -51.26 12.14 5.14
N SER A 94 -51.18 13.47 4.95
CA SER A 94 -50.81 14.43 6.01
C SER A 94 -51.85 15.48 6.39
N THR A 95 -53.10 15.39 5.89
CA THR A 95 -54.15 16.39 6.22
C THR A 95 -55.43 15.78 6.78
N ARG A 96 -55.32 15.14 7.95
CA ARG A 96 -56.36 15.28 9.00
C ARG A 96 -56.03 16.54 9.84
N SER A 97 -57.04 17.11 10.50
CA SER A 97 -56.95 18.23 11.46
C SER A 97 -56.39 19.60 10.99
N ARG A 98 -57.33 20.44 10.49
CA ARG A 98 -57.61 21.86 10.89
C ARG A 98 -56.56 22.98 10.72
N SER A 99 -57.00 24.00 9.96
CA SER A 99 -56.65 25.43 10.00
C SER A 99 -57.69 26.22 10.87
N PRO A 100 -57.75 27.58 10.93
CA PRO A 100 -56.92 28.66 10.34
C PRO A 100 -56.38 29.67 11.42
N ASP A 101 -55.91 30.92 11.19
CA ASP A 101 -55.84 31.90 10.07
C ASP A 101 -54.63 32.88 10.33
N GLU A 102 -54.30 34.05 9.71
CA GLU A 102 -54.93 34.94 8.70
C GLU A 102 -53.87 35.54 7.71
N THR A 103 -53.40 36.80 7.84
CA THR A 103 -52.64 37.54 6.77
C THR A 103 -51.49 38.47 7.27
N LYS A 104 -50.76 39.36 6.53
CA LYS A 104 -50.92 40.07 5.20
C LYS A 104 -49.60 40.75 4.67
N THR A 105 -49.50 40.99 3.34
CA THR A 105 -48.76 42.10 2.60
C THR A 105 -47.20 42.28 2.68
N SER A 106 -46.42 42.88 1.72
CA SER A 106 -46.51 43.12 0.23
C SER A 106 -45.32 43.96 -0.38
N VAL A 107 -45.06 43.89 -1.72
CA VAL A 107 -44.53 44.98 -2.65
C VAL A 107 -43.01 45.40 -2.66
N VAL A 108 -42.32 45.89 -3.73
CA VAL A 108 -42.32 45.66 -5.22
C VAL A 108 -41.11 46.30 -6.03
N ASP A 109 -40.65 45.66 -7.13
CA ASP A 109 -40.03 46.08 -8.44
C ASP A 109 -38.83 47.08 -8.76
N ASN A 110 -37.97 46.62 -9.72
CA ASN A 110 -37.34 47.23 -10.95
C ASN A 110 -36.15 48.27 -11.07
N LYS A 111 -35.00 47.76 -11.59
CA LYS A 111 -34.28 48.01 -12.90
C LYS A 111 -33.81 49.40 -13.48
N ARG A 112 -32.53 49.44 -13.92
CA ARG A 112 -31.92 49.60 -15.30
C ARG A 112 -30.36 49.71 -15.14
N GLY A 113 -29.42 49.20 -15.97
CA GLY A 113 -29.09 49.39 -17.42
C GLY A 113 -27.75 50.20 -17.53
N ASP A 114 -26.83 50.22 -18.53
CA ASP A 114 -26.44 49.53 -19.80
C ASP A 114 -25.00 50.10 -20.19
N LEU A 115 -24.14 49.82 -21.22
CA LEU A 115 -24.01 48.94 -22.42
C LEU A 115 -22.55 49.00 -23.04
N SER A 116 -21.96 47.90 -23.58
CA SER A 116 -20.87 47.78 -24.63
C SER A 116 -19.43 48.38 -24.45
N GLY A 117 -18.33 47.93 -25.13
CA GLY A 117 -18.05 46.72 -25.95
C GLY A 117 -16.83 46.79 -26.94
N SER A 118 -16.10 45.66 -27.15
CA SER A 118 -15.18 45.25 -28.28
C SER A 118 -13.98 46.13 -28.77
N ALA A 119 -12.96 45.62 -29.52
CA ALA A 119 -12.24 44.31 -29.63
C ALA A 119 -11.06 44.37 -30.66
N ALA A 120 -9.98 43.56 -30.46
CA ALA A 120 -9.03 42.95 -31.45
C ALA A 120 -8.27 43.82 -32.52
N VAL A 121 -7.16 43.44 -33.19
CA VAL A 121 -6.01 42.49 -33.06
C VAL A 121 -4.95 42.90 -34.13
N THR A 122 -3.63 42.76 -33.89
CA THR A 122 -2.58 42.46 -34.91
C THR A 122 -1.18 42.25 -34.30
N SER A 123 -0.19 41.79 -35.09
CA SER A 123 1.12 41.30 -34.63
C SER A 123 2.33 41.80 -35.45
N LYS A 124 3.51 41.96 -34.81
CA LYS A 124 4.84 41.45 -35.22
C LYS A 124 6.00 41.91 -34.29
N ALA A 125 7.22 41.45 -34.58
CA ALA A 125 8.38 41.38 -33.69
C ALA A 125 9.15 42.69 -33.43
N ARG A 126 10.02 42.67 -32.41
CA ARG A 126 10.95 43.75 -32.01
C ARG A 126 12.31 43.67 -32.73
N PRO A 127 13.01 44.79 -32.93
CA PRO A 127 14.47 44.85 -32.88
C PRO A 127 14.98 44.96 -31.43
N MET A 128 16.24 44.57 -31.17
CA MET A 128 16.89 44.77 -29.87
C MET A 128 17.50 46.16 -29.72
N MET A 129 17.47 46.71 -28.50
CA MET A 129 18.39 47.74 -28.03
C MET A 129 18.71 47.51 -26.55
N ASN A 130 19.98 47.66 -26.17
CA ASN A 130 20.39 47.69 -24.77
C ASN A 130 20.08 49.06 -24.16
N GLY A 131 19.60 49.08 -22.92
CA GLY A 131 19.33 50.31 -22.16
C GLY A 131 19.43 50.06 -20.66
N THR A 132 20.30 50.80 -19.97
CA THR A 132 20.62 50.60 -18.56
C THR A 132 19.58 51.21 -17.61
N SER A 133 19.15 50.40 -16.64
CA SER A 133 18.68 50.76 -15.29
C SER A 133 18.26 52.21 -15.00
N SER A 134 16.93 52.43 -14.84
CA SER A 134 16.39 53.54 -14.02
C SER A 134 14.98 53.26 -13.45
N GLY A 135 14.16 52.44 -14.11
CA GLY A 135 12.76 52.20 -13.72
C GLY A 135 12.48 51.17 -12.62
N GLY A 136 13.49 50.47 -12.08
CA GLY A 136 13.27 49.36 -11.14
C GLY A 136 12.79 49.78 -9.76
N THR A 137 13.33 50.87 -9.22
CA THR A 137 13.13 51.29 -7.82
C THR A 137 11.71 51.75 -7.53
N ASP A 138 11.09 52.50 -8.47
CA ASP A 138 9.71 52.99 -8.35
C ASP A 138 8.69 51.85 -8.29
N VAL A 139 8.87 50.81 -9.11
CA VAL A 139 7.99 49.63 -9.13
C VAL A 139 8.06 48.86 -7.81
N ARG A 140 9.25 48.73 -7.20
CA ARG A 140 9.42 48.04 -5.92
C ARG A 140 8.78 48.81 -4.76
N SER A 141 8.98 50.13 -4.67
CA SER A 141 8.33 50.96 -3.65
C SER A 141 6.80 50.85 -3.70
N LYS A 142 6.20 50.94 -4.90
CA LYS A 142 4.75 50.74 -5.11
C LYS A 142 4.29 49.31 -4.78
N SER A 143 5.17 48.32 -4.92
CA SER A 143 4.87 46.92 -4.57
C SER A 143 4.82 46.70 -3.05
N VAL A 144 5.72 47.34 -2.28
CA VAL A 144 5.64 47.40 -0.81
C VAL A 144 4.34 48.09 -0.38
N GLU A 145 4.00 49.23 -0.99
CA GLU A 145 2.77 49.97 -0.70
C GLU A 145 1.50 49.14 -0.95
N MET A 146 1.44 48.39 -2.06
CA MET A 146 0.33 47.48 -2.36
C MET A 146 0.18 46.35 -1.32
N LEU A 147 1.29 45.79 -0.84
CA LEU A 147 1.29 44.76 0.21
C LEU A 147 0.87 45.35 1.57
N LEU A 148 1.39 46.52 1.94
CA LEU A 148 1.03 47.23 3.16
C LEU A 148 -0.47 47.55 3.21
N ASN A 149 -1.01 48.04 2.09
CA ASN A 149 -2.44 48.31 1.89
C ASN A 149 -3.30 47.03 1.75
N ALA A 150 -2.71 45.83 1.76
CA ALA A 150 -3.41 44.55 1.85
C ALA A 150 -3.37 44.00 3.29
N LEU A 151 -2.21 44.08 3.96
CA LEU A 151 -2.07 43.74 5.38
C LEU A 151 -3.02 44.59 6.26
N ARG A 152 -3.10 45.90 5.99
CA ARG A 152 -3.95 46.87 6.71
C ARG A 152 -5.45 46.86 6.32
N SER A 153 -5.92 45.95 5.45
CA SER A 153 -7.31 46.01 4.90
C SER A 153 -8.42 45.45 5.81
N GLY A 154 -8.22 45.48 7.13
CA GLY A 154 -9.14 44.94 8.15
C GLY A 154 -8.51 45.05 9.54
N GLU A 155 -9.24 44.68 10.59
CA GLU A 155 -8.78 44.79 11.99
C GLU A 155 -7.42 44.10 12.22
N ILE A 156 -6.64 44.63 13.16
CA ILE A 156 -5.25 44.20 13.40
C ILE A 156 -5.23 43.36 14.69
N PRO A 157 -4.85 42.06 14.65
CA PRO A 157 -4.80 41.22 15.84
C PRO A 157 -3.81 41.70 16.90
N ASN A 158 -4.11 41.43 18.17
CA ASN A 158 -3.17 41.61 19.27
C ASN A 158 -1.94 40.71 19.06
N GLY A 159 -0.73 41.27 19.20
CA GLY A 159 0.53 40.54 18.93
C GLY A 159 1.03 40.60 17.48
N THR A 160 0.44 41.46 16.63
CA THR A 160 0.88 41.67 15.24
C THR A 160 2.31 42.21 15.12
N LEU A 161 3.10 41.63 14.22
CA LEU A 161 4.40 42.14 13.74
C LEU A 161 4.22 43.41 12.90
N ASP A 162 5.20 44.33 12.89
CA ASP A 162 5.12 45.58 12.11
C ASP A 162 4.75 45.31 10.63
N PRO A 163 3.57 45.75 10.16
CA PRO A 163 3.16 45.53 8.78
C PRO A 163 4.08 46.21 7.75
N GLU A 164 4.85 47.23 8.14
CA GLU A 164 5.78 47.90 7.21
C GLU A 164 7.08 47.13 7.01
N ASP A 165 7.71 46.60 8.06
CA ASP A 165 8.79 45.59 7.92
C ASP A 165 8.30 44.37 7.14
N LEU A 166 7.12 43.85 7.49
CA LEU A 166 6.55 42.65 6.88
C LEU A 166 6.33 42.82 5.37
N ALA A 167 5.76 43.96 4.95
CA ALA A 167 5.58 44.29 3.52
C ALA A 167 6.92 44.42 2.78
N LYS A 168 7.94 45.06 3.39
CA LYS A 168 9.29 45.20 2.81
C LYS A 168 9.97 43.83 2.63
N ARG A 169 9.80 42.91 3.58
CA ARG A 169 10.37 41.55 3.52
C ARG A 169 9.68 40.65 2.51
N ILE A 170 8.35 40.66 2.46
CA ILE A 170 7.58 39.93 1.43
C ILE A 170 7.96 40.43 0.03
N GLU A 171 8.08 41.74 -0.18
CA GLU A 171 8.52 42.32 -1.46
C GLU A 171 9.95 41.92 -1.81
N LYS A 172 10.89 42.05 -0.86
CA LYS A 172 12.29 41.67 -1.07
C LYS A 172 12.40 40.22 -1.50
N ARG A 173 11.73 39.30 -0.80
CA ARG A 173 11.79 37.87 -1.13
C ARG A 173 11.10 37.54 -2.46
N LEU A 174 10.02 38.22 -2.83
CA LEU A 174 9.41 38.12 -4.16
C LEU A 174 10.37 38.60 -5.27
N PHE A 175 11.10 39.69 -5.05
CA PHE A 175 12.10 40.21 -5.99
C PHE A 175 13.27 39.24 -6.15
N ASP A 176 13.84 38.78 -5.03
CA ASP A 176 14.98 37.86 -4.99
C ASP A 176 14.63 36.51 -5.66
N PHE A 177 13.41 35.98 -5.43
CA PHE A 177 12.95 34.72 -6.01
C PHE A 177 12.65 34.79 -7.52
N HIS A 178 12.18 35.95 -8.01
CA HIS A 178 11.90 36.14 -9.44
C HIS A 178 13.03 36.81 -10.23
N ASN A 179 14.14 37.17 -9.56
CA ASN A 179 15.32 37.83 -10.12
C ASN A 179 14.98 39.07 -10.96
N GLY A 180 14.04 39.89 -10.48
CA GLY A 180 13.63 41.15 -11.14
C GLY A 180 12.13 41.41 -11.16
N THR A 181 11.74 42.66 -11.50
CA THR A 181 10.35 43.14 -11.53
C THR A 181 9.58 42.76 -12.81
N GLY A 182 9.82 41.56 -13.34
CA GLY A 182 9.18 41.04 -14.55
C GLY A 182 7.70 40.68 -14.34
N ASP A 183 7.01 40.23 -15.39
CA ASP A 183 5.57 39.96 -15.30
C ASP A 183 5.23 38.75 -14.42
N LYS A 184 6.17 37.79 -14.24
CA LYS A 184 6.07 36.74 -13.21
C LYS A 184 6.00 37.35 -11.80
N TYR A 185 6.92 38.25 -11.45
CA TYR A 185 6.91 39.02 -10.19
C TYR A 185 5.61 39.82 -10.01
N LYS A 186 5.16 40.57 -11.03
CA LYS A 186 3.92 41.36 -10.95
C LYS A 186 2.69 40.47 -10.76
N SER A 187 2.66 39.28 -11.37
CA SER A 187 1.58 38.32 -11.18
C SER A 187 1.59 37.72 -9.78
N ALA A 188 2.77 37.29 -9.29
CA ALA A 188 2.94 36.78 -7.93
C ALA A 188 2.52 37.82 -6.88
N LEU A 189 2.98 39.07 -7.00
CA LEU A 189 2.60 40.20 -6.14
C LEU A 189 1.08 40.39 -6.09
N ARG A 190 0.42 40.47 -7.27
CA ARG A 190 -1.04 40.62 -7.34
C ARG A 190 -1.78 39.46 -6.67
N SER A 191 -1.27 38.23 -6.79
CA SER A 191 -1.83 37.06 -6.11
C SER A 191 -1.73 37.15 -4.59
N ARG A 192 -0.60 37.63 -4.02
CA ARG A 192 -0.47 37.85 -2.56
C ARG A 192 -1.41 38.96 -2.08
N VAL A 193 -1.44 40.09 -2.80
CA VAL A 193 -2.33 41.24 -2.52
C VAL A 193 -3.81 40.85 -2.60
N PHE A 194 -4.20 39.97 -3.53
CA PHE A 194 -5.55 39.44 -3.63
C PHE A 194 -5.90 38.53 -2.44
N ASN A 195 -5.08 37.53 -2.14
CA ASN A 195 -5.35 36.58 -1.05
C ASN A 195 -5.37 37.24 0.34
N LEU A 196 -4.51 38.24 0.60
CA LEU A 196 -4.56 39.04 1.84
C LEU A 196 -5.84 39.89 1.97
N ARG A 197 -6.50 40.22 0.86
CA ARG A 197 -7.73 41.04 0.82
C ARG A 197 -9.01 40.22 0.74
N ASP A 198 -8.92 38.89 0.56
CA ASP A 198 -10.10 38.04 0.45
C ASP A 198 -10.80 37.88 1.80
N LYS A 199 -12.05 38.35 1.88
CA LYS A 199 -12.90 38.23 3.07
C LYS A 199 -13.23 36.78 3.42
N LYS A 200 -13.05 35.83 2.50
CA LYS A 200 -13.17 34.38 2.75
C LYS A 200 -11.88 33.72 3.27
N ASN A 201 -10.80 34.49 3.43
CA ASN A 201 -9.47 33.97 3.75
C ASN A 201 -8.76 34.78 4.86
N GLN A 202 -9.55 35.32 5.81
CA GLN A 202 -9.05 36.20 6.87
C GLN A 202 -7.93 35.56 7.70
N ALA A 203 -8.05 34.26 8.01
CA ALA A 203 -7.03 33.48 8.72
C ALA A 203 -5.65 33.51 8.06
N LEU A 204 -5.55 33.59 6.73
CA LEU A 204 -4.25 33.72 6.05
C LEU A 204 -3.59 35.07 6.33
N ARG A 205 -4.38 36.16 6.31
CA ARG A 205 -3.89 37.51 6.67
C ARG A 205 -3.47 37.56 8.13
N GLU A 206 -4.25 36.96 9.03
CA GLU A 206 -3.97 36.91 10.47
C GLU A 206 -2.73 36.08 10.80
N ASN A 207 -2.56 34.92 10.16
CA ASN A 207 -1.36 34.08 10.31
C ASN A 207 -0.10 34.78 9.78
N VAL A 208 -0.21 35.59 8.72
CA VAL A 208 0.90 36.41 8.21
C VAL A 208 1.23 37.56 9.18
N LEU A 209 0.22 38.27 9.69
CA LEU A 209 0.39 39.38 10.65
C LEU A 209 0.97 38.93 12.01
N THR A 210 0.57 37.76 12.51
CA THR A 210 1.08 37.18 13.77
C THR A 210 2.41 36.42 13.61
N GLY A 211 2.90 36.26 12.38
CA GLY A 211 4.16 35.57 12.08
C GLY A 211 4.08 34.04 12.00
N ALA A 212 2.91 33.44 12.26
CA ALA A 212 2.66 32.00 12.08
C ALA A 212 2.92 31.53 10.63
N VAL A 213 2.74 32.41 9.65
CA VAL A 213 3.28 32.28 8.29
C VAL A 213 4.27 33.42 8.05
N GLY A 214 5.55 33.15 8.27
CA GLY A 214 6.62 34.14 8.09
C GLY A 214 6.70 34.69 6.66
N ALA A 215 7.07 35.97 6.53
CA ALA A 215 7.18 36.73 5.28
C ALA A 215 7.88 35.97 4.15
N GLU A 216 9.01 35.31 4.47
CA GLU A 216 9.83 34.58 3.50
C GLU A 216 9.08 33.40 2.85
N LYS A 217 8.23 32.71 3.63
CA LYS A 217 7.39 31.60 3.14
C LYS A 217 6.21 32.13 2.34
N PHE A 218 5.52 33.16 2.84
CA PHE A 218 4.38 33.77 2.16
C PHE A 218 4.76 34.37 0.78
N ALA A 219 5.97 34.90 0.67
CA ALA A 219 6.52 35.35 -0.60
C ALA A 219 6.62 34.22 -1.66
N THR A 220 6.91 32.98 -1.26
CA THR A 220 7.09 31.84 -2.20
C THR A 220 5.90 30.87 -2.31
N MET A 221 4.89 30.96 -1.43
CA MET A 221 3.74 30.04 -1.42
C MET A 221 3.00 29.91 -2.76
N THR A 222 2.45 28.73 -3.04
CA THR A 222 1.65 28.46 -4.25
C THR A 222 0.23 29.05 -4.14
N THR A 223 -0.47 29.12 -5.28
CA THR A 223 -1.89 29.51 -5.36
C THR A 223 -2.84 28.51 -4.69
N GLU A 224 -2.39 27.30 -4.38
CA GLU A 224 -3.15 26.29 -3.63
C GLU A 224 -2.87 26.37 -2.13
N GLU A 225 -1.60 26.52 -1.73
CA GLU A 225 -1.24 26.74 -0.32
C GLU A 225 -1.97 27.95 0.26
N MET A 226 -2.02 29.05 -0.50
CA MET A 226 -2.73 30.28 -0.15
C MET A 226 -4.27 30.17 -0.21
N ALA A 227 -4.87 29.12 -0.76
CA ALA A 227 -6.33 29.01 -0.85
C ALA A 227 -6.98 28.78 0.53
N SER A 228 -8.19 29.31 0.72
CA SER A 228 -8.96 29.09 1.96
C SER A 228 -9.38 27.63 2.11
N GLU A 229 -9.60 27.19 3.36
CA GLU A 229 -10.06 25.84 3.70
C GLU A 229 -11.36 25.44 2.99
N GLU A 230 -12.29 26.38 2.81
CA GLU A 230 -13.52 26.17 2.05
C GLU A 230 -13.21 25.87 0.58
N MET A 231 -12.29 26.61 -0.06
CA MET A 231 -11.89 26.33 -1.44
C MET A 231 -11.08 25.05 -1.59
N LYS A 232 -10.22 24.70 -0.62
CA LYS A 232 -9.48 23.43 -0.61
C LYS A 232 -10.45 22.24 -0.59
N LYS A 233 -11.36 22.19 0.38
CA LYS A 233 -12.39 21.14 0.50
C LYS A 233 -13.34 21.11 -0.70
N THR A 234 -13.68 22.26 -1.27
CA THR A 234 -14.51 22.33 -2.50
C THR A 234 -13.77 21.74 -3.70
N ARG A 235 -12.49 22.05 -3.89
CA ARG A 235 -11.67 21.45 -4.96
C ARG A 235 -11.48 19.96 -4.74
N GLU A 236 -11.17 19.52 -3.52
CA GLU A 236 -11.09 18.10 -3.17
C GLU A 236 -12.38 17.35 -3.46
N MET A 237 -13.55 17.93 -3.17
CA MET A 237 -14.83 17.32 -3.51
C MET A 237 -15.03 17.23 -5.03
N PHE A 238 -14.82 18.30 -5.80
CA PHE A 238 -14.92 18.23 -7.26
C PHE A 238 -13.91 17.27 -7.90
N THR A 239 -12.69 17.17 -7.36
CA THR A 239 -11.70 16.17 -7.80
C THR A 239 -12.15 14.75 -7.45
N LYS A 240 -12.73 14.52 -6.26
CA LYS A 240 -13.27 13.20 -5.86
C LYS A 240 -14.52 12.80 -6.66
N GLU A 241 -15.44 13.74 -6.90
CA GLU A 241 -16.63 13.54 -7.73
C GLU A 241 -16.24 13.25 -9.19
N GLY A 242 -15.30 14.02 -9.75
CA GLY A 242 -14.74 13.76 -11.08
C GLY A 242 -14.08 12.38 -11.16
N ILE A 243 -13.21 12.03 -10.21
CA ILE A 243 -12.60 10.69 -10.13
C ILE A 243 -13.67 9.60 -10.04
N LEU A 244 -14.75 9.77 -9.28
CA LEU A 244 -15.85 8.81 -9.22
C LEU A 244 -16.58 8.67 -10.56
N GLU A 245 -16.96 9.77 -11.21
CA GLU A 245 -17.67 9.72 -12.51
C GLU A 245 -16.82 9.03 -13.58
N HIS A 246 -15.50 9.26 -13.60
CA HIS A 246 -14.56 8.62 -14.54
C HIS A 246 -14.25 7.16 -14.16
N GLN A 247 -14.23 6.80 -12.88
CA GLN A 247 -14.19 5.40 -12.44
C GLN A 247 -15.48 4.65 -12.79
N MET A 248 -16.63 5.34 -12.83
CA MET A 248 -17.91 4.74 -13.22
C MET A 248 -18.03 4.52 -14.73
N SER A 249 -17.53 5.42 -15.58
CA SER A 249 -17.49 5.18 -17.03
C SER A 249 -16.53 4.03 -17.39
N VAL A 250 -15.36 3.97 -16.74
CA VAL A 250 -14.41 2.85 -16.85
C VAL A 250 -15.03 1.51 -16.43
N GLN A 251 -15.99 1.49 -15.50
CA GLN A 251 -16.68 0.25 -15.08
C GLN A 251 -17.61 -0.34 -16.14
N GLU A 252 -18.00 0.38 -17.20
CA GLU A 252 -18.89 -0.16 -18.25
C GLU A 252 -18.18 -1.19 -19.16
N GLU A 253 -16.85 -1.17 -19.25
CA GLU A 253 -16.08 -2.18 -20.01
C GLU A 253 -15.77 -3.48 -19.22
N PHE A 254 -16.13 -3.54 -17.94
CA PHE A 254 -15.87 -4.72 -17.10
C PHE A 254 -16.95 -5.79 -17.34
N ASN A 255 -16.61 -6.84 -18.11
CA ASN A 255 -17.42 -8.06 -18.18
C ASN A 255 -17.27 -8.83 -16.85
N LYS A 256 -18.09 -8.44 -15.86
CA LYS A 256 -18.28 -9.06 -14.54
C LYS A 256 -18.92 -10.44 -14.71
N CYS A 257 -18.11 -11.38 -15.16
CA CYS A 257 -18.43 -12.78 -15.40
C CYS A 257 -18.23 -13.65 -14.16
N GLY A 258 -17.48 -13.15 -13.17
CA GLY A 258 -17.04 -13.87 -11.99
C GLY A 258 -15.85 -14.80 -12.25
N ARG A 259 -15.37 -15.44 -11.18
CA ARG A 259 -14.29 -16.41 -11.19
C ARG A 259 -14.60 -17.56 -10.24
N VAL A 260 -14.29 -18.78 -10.63
CA VAL A 260 -14.47 -20.00 -9.84
C VAL A 260 -13.10 -20.64 -9.59
N TYR A 261 -12.73 -20.81 -8.33
CA TYR A 261 -11.60 -21.63 -7.93
C TYR A 261 -12.11 -23.05 -7.62
N LEU A 262 -11.63 -24.04 -8.36
CA LEU A 262 -11.99 -25.46 -8.25
C LEU A 262 -10.89 -26.21 -7.50
N SER A 263 -11.30 -27.04 -6.54
CA SER A 263 -10.41 -27.80 -5.66
C SER A 263 -10.89 -29.25 -5.48
N SER A 264 -9.96 -30.19 -5.64
CA SER A 264 -10.22 -31.63 -5.73
C SER A 264 -9.43 -32.45 -4.69
N SER A 265 -8.33 -31.90 -4.15
CA SER A 265 -7.62 -32.47 -3.00
C SER A 265 -8.06 -31.81 -1.68
N ASP A 266 -7.78 -32.46 -0.54
CA ASP A 266 -8.06 -31.87 0.79
C ASP A 266 -7.22 -30.60 1.03
N GLU A 267 -5.98 -30.58 0.52
CA GLU A 267 -5.05 -29.46 0.65
C GLU A 267 -5.53 -28.25 -0.16
N SER A 268 -5.95 -28.45 -1.42
CA SER A 268 -6.49 -27.37 -2.26
C SER A 268 -7.87 -26.91 -1.78
N GLU A 269 -8.72 -27.81 -1.26
CA GLU A 269 -9.97 -27.44 -0.61
C GLU A 269 -9.70 -26.54 0.61
N THR A 270 -8.76 -26.93 1.47
CA THR A 270 -8.37 -26.13 2.64
C THR A 270 -7.81 -24.77 2.21
N GLN A 271 -7.03 -24.70 1.13
CA GLN A 271 -6.54 -23.44 0.59
C GLN A 271 -7.68 -22.56 0.04
N ALA A 272 -8.65 -23.14 -0.68
CA ALA A 272 -9.83 -22.44 -1.19
C ALA A 272 -10.73 -21.92 -0.06
N ARG A 273 -10.93 -22.71 1.01
CA ARG A 273 -11.64 -22.27 2.23
C ARG A 273 -10.87 -21.17 2.97
N ARG A 274 -9.52 -21.21 3.02
CA ARG A 274 -8.71 -20.09 3.56
C ARG A 274 -8.86 -18.83 2.73
N LEU A 275 -8.88 -18.93 1.39
CA LEU A 275 -9.12 -17.80 0.48
C LEU A 275 -10.49 -17.15 0.77
N LEU A 276 -11.55 -17.96 0.83
CA LEU A 276 -12.91 -17.51 1.18
C LEU A 276 -12.95 -16.77 2.53
N THR A 277 -12.42 -17.38 3.58
CA THR A 277 -12.37 -16.78 4.94
C THR A 277 -11.55 -15.49 4.98
N ARG A 278 -10.54 -15.30 4.12
CA ARG A 278 -9.80 -14.04 4.01
C ARG A 278 -10.51 -12.96 3.18
N LEU A 279 -11.44 -13.35 2.30
CA LEU A 279 -12.24 -12.44 1.46
C LEU A 279 -13.54 -11.94 2.13
N VAL A 280 -13.75 -12.23 3.42
CA VAL A 280 -14.94 -11.80 4.16
C VAL A 280 -15.03 -10.27 4.22
N THR A 281 -16.09 -9.75 3.60
CA THR A 281 -16.49 -8.33 3.59
C THR A 281 -17.80 -8.16 4.37
N ASP A 282 -18.39 -6.96 4.34
CA ASP A 282 -19.64 -6.68 5.06
C ASP A 282 -20.79 -7.58 4.56
N PRO A 283 -21.52 -8.31 5.43
CA PRO A 283 -22.65 -9.16 5.06
C PRO A 283 -23.83 -8.46 4.37
N SER A 284 -23.87 -7.12 4.37
CA SER A 284 -24.85 -6.33 3.62
C SER A 284 -24.43 -6.01 2.18
N SER A 285 -23.22 -6.36 1.76
CA SER A 285 -22.71 -6.09 0.42
C SER A 285 -23.16 -7.13 -0.60
N SER A 286 -23.49 -6.69 -1.82
CA SER A 286 -23.82 -7.56 -2.98
C SER A 286 -22.57 -8.19 -3.61
N SER A 287 -21.56 -8.49 -2.79
CA SER A 287 -20.20 -8.86 -3.19
C SER A 287 -19.81 -10.26 -2.72
N GLN A 288 -20.76 -11.00 -2.16
CA GLN A 288 -20.51 -12.22 -1.41
C GLN A 288 -19.94 -13.33 -2.30
N VAL A 289 -18.78 -13.86 -1.92
CA VAL A 289 -18.17 -15.04 -2.52
C VAL A 289 -18.96 -16.27 -2.08
N GLU A 290 -19.38 -17.10 -3.02
CA GLU A 290 -20.13 -18.34 -2.77
C GLU A 290 -19.17 -19.54 -2.60
N ALA A 291 -19.56 -20.49 -1.77
CA ALA A 291 -18.92 -21.80 -1.62
C ALA A 291 -19.93 -22.88 -2.03
N ILE A 292 -19.55 -23.74 -2.97
CA ILE A 292 -20.40 -24.80 -3.52
C ILE A 292 -19.63 -26.12 -3.38
N ASP A 293 -20.19 -27.08 -2.64
CA ASP A 293 -19.60 -28.39 -2.34
C ASP A 293 -20.41 -29.56 -2.94
N CYS A 294 -21.37 -29.27 -3.82
CA CYS A 294 -22.21 -30.24 -4.51
C CYS A 294 -21.83 -30.35 -6.00
N PRO A 295 -21.14 -31.42 -6.44
CA PRO A 295 -20.79 -31.64 -7.85
C PRO A 295 -21.97 -31.53 -8.82
N SER A 296 -23.16 -32.00 -8.42
CA SER A 296 -24.37 -31.90 -9.26
C SER A 296 -24.86 -30.45 -9.41
N GLU A 297 -24.64 -29.58 -8.43
CA GLU A 297 -24.91 -28.16 -8.57
C GLU A 297 -23.87 -27.47 -9.46
N MET A 298 -22.57 -27.81 -9.27
CA MET A 298 -21.50 -27.31 -10.14
C MET A 298 -21.76 -27.67 -11.61
N LEU A 299 -22.16 -28.90 -11.90
CA LEU A 299 -22.51 -29.36 -13.25
C LEU A 299 -23.76 -28.67 -13.80
N ALA A 300 -24.76 -28.38 -12.95
CA ALA A 300 -25.96 -27.65 -13.36
C ALA A 300 -25.68 -26.16 -13.63
N ARG A 301 -24.75 -25.53 -12.90
CA ARG A 301 -24.27 -24.16 -13.15
C ARG A 301 -23.34 -24.09 -14.36
N TRP A 302 -22.50 -25.10 -14.58
CA TRP A 302 -21.42 -25.10 -15.58
C TRP A 302 -21.35 -26.41 -16.40
N PRO A 303 -22.32 -26.68 -17.31
CA PRO A 303 -22.49 -27.98 -17.97
C PRO A 303 -21.38 -28.40 -18.96
N MET A 304 -20.35 -27.58 -19.14
CA MET A 304 -19.17 -27.86 -19.95
C MET A 304 -18.00 -28.48 -19.15
N LEU A 305 -18.10 -28.55 -17.82
CA LEU A 305 -17.05 -29.05 -16.94
C LEU A 305 -17.31 -30.47 -16.45
N ALA A 306 -16.24 -31.24 -16.29
CA ALA A 306 -16.20 -32.38 -15.37
C ALA A 306 -16.08 -31.87 -13.93
N THR A 307 -16.90 -32.41 -13.04
CA THR A 307 -17.07 -31.93 -11.65
C THR A 307 -17.09 -33.06 -10.61
N GLU A 308 -17.09 -34.32 -11.06
CA GLU A 308 -17.28 -35.52 -10.23
C GLU A 308 -16.16 -35.75 -9.20
N ASP A 309 -15.00 -35.14 -9.42
CA ASP A 309 -13.81 -35.13 -8.57
C ASP A 309 -13.65 -33.85 -7.73
N VAL A 310 -14.43 -32.80 -8.00
CA VAL A 310 -14.30 -31.49 -7.34
C VAL A 310 -15.01 -31.54 -5.98
N LYS A 311 -14.25 -31.31 -4.90
CA LYS A 311 -14.76 -31.24 -3.53
C LYS A 311 -15.41 -29.89 -3.22
N LEU A 312 -14.82 -28.81 -3.73
CA LEU A 312 -15.27 -27.46 -3.47
C LEU A 312 -14.97 -26.53 -4.65
N ALA A 313 -15.97 -25.74 -5.01
CA ALA A 313 -15.88 -24.60 -5.91
C ALA A 313 -16.13 -23.30 -5.12
N VAL A 314 -15.20 -22.34 -5.19
CA VAL A 314 -15.32 -21.01 -4.57
C VAL A 314 -15.53 -19.97 -5.68
N PHE A 315 -16.73 -19.38 -5.73
CA PHE A 315 -17.18 -18.47 -6.79
C PHE A 315 -17.18 -17.01 -6.31
N SER A 316 -16.30 -16.19 -6.86
CA SER A 316 -16.32 -14.73 -6.71
C SER A 316 -17.15 -14.11 -7.84
N PRO A 317 -18.30 -13.46 -7.55
CA PRO A 317 -19.18 -12.93 -8.59
C PRO A 317 -18.74 -11.58 -9.17
N LEU A 318 -17.80 -10.87 -8.52
CA LEU A 318 -17.36 -9.54 -8.95
C LEU A 318 -16.08 -9.54 -9.82
N ASP A 319 -15.38 -10.66 -9.89
CA ASP A 319 -14.25 -10.84 -10.81
C ASP A 319 -14.70 -10.60 -12.27
N ALA A 320 -13.80 -10.04 -13.08
CA ALA A 320 -14.13 -9.62 -14.44
C ALA A 320 -13.03 -9.96 -15.45
N THR A 321 -13.43 -10.09 -16.71
CA THR A 321 -12.54 -9.98 -17.88
C THR A 321 -12.66 -8.59 -18.46
N ILE A 322 -11.55 -8.03 -18.94
CA ILE A 322 -11.46 -6.64 -19.43
C ILE A 322 -10.81 -6.66 -20.81
N ASP A 323 -11.27 -5.80 -21.74
CA ASP A 323 -10.48 -5.48 -22.93
C ASP A 323 -9.37 -4.48 -22.52
N VAL A 324 -8.14 -4.98 -22.42
CA VAL A 324 -6.98 -4.18 -22.00
C VAL A 324 -6.70 -3.05 -23.00
N SER A 325 -6.93 -3.27 -24.29
CA SER A 325 -6.69 -2.25 -25.33
C SER A 325 -7.78 -1.17 -25.34
N GLY A 326 -9.04 -1.55 -25.09
CA GLY A 326 -10.13 -0.61 -24.83
C GLY A 326 -9.84 0.26 -23.61
N LEU A 327 -9.57 -0.37 -22.47
CA LEU A 327 -9.29 0.31 -21.21
C LEU A 327 -8.09 1.25 -21.30
N SER A 328 -6.95 0.80 -21.86
CA SER A 328 -5.77 1.65 -22.03
C SER A 328 -6.06 2.89 -22.88
N ARG A 329 -6.89 2.77 -23.92
CA ARG A 329 -7.30 3.91 -24.73
C ARG A 329 -8.21 4.87 -23.97
N ILE A 330 -9.22 4.38 -23.25
CA ILE A 330 -10.13 5.22 -22.46
C ILE A 330 -9.35 5.97 -21.38
N LEU A 331 -8.42 5.30 -20.69
CA LEU A 331 -7.53 5.94 -19.72
C LEU A 331 -6.66 7.01 -20.37
N ALA A 332 -6.05 6.73 -21.53
CA ALA A 332 -5.23 7.70 -22.26
C ALA A 332 -6.04 8.93 -22.72
N ASP A 333 -7.26 8.74 -23.23
CA ASP A 333 -8.12 9.84 -23.68
C ASP A 333 -8.65 10.66 -22.48
N ASN A 334 -9.08 10.02 -21.38
CA ASN A 334 -9.42 10.71 -20.12
C ASN A 334 -8.23 11.53 -19.57
N CYS A 335 -7.02 10.97 -19.59
CA CYS A 335 -5.81 11.69 -19.16
C CYS A 335 -5.52 12.92 -20.03
N LYS A 336 -5.76 12.86 -21.35
CA LYS A 336 -5.62 14.03 -22.24
C LYS A 336 -6.63 15.13 -21.88
N GLU A 337 -7.87 14.78 -21.54
CA GLU A 337 -8.88 15.76 -21.08
C GLU A 337 -8.48 16.42 -19.74
N MET A 338 -7.81 15.68 -18.85
CA MET A 338 -7.19 16.21 -17.64
C MET A 338 -5.89 17.01 -17.88
N GLY A 339 -5.44 17.15 -19.14
CA GLY A 339 -4.27 17.94 -19.54
C GLY A 339 -2.94 17.17 -19.60
N VAL A 340 -2.95 15.84 -19.48
CA VAL A 340 -1.75 15.01 -19.66
C VAL A 340 -1.34 15.00 -21.13
N GLN A 341 -0.05 15.21 -21.40
CA GLN A 341 0.52 15.05 -22.73
C GLN A 341 1.01 13.61 -22.94
N ILE A 342 0.67 13.01 -24.07
CA ILE A 342 1.06 11.64 -24.43
C ILE A 342 1.80 11.71 -25.78
N PHE A 343 3.01 11.15 -25.82
CA PHE A 343 3.90 11.18 -26.98
C PHE A 343 4.18 9.75 -27.44
N GLU A 344 3.50 9.32 -28.49
CA GLU A 344 3.70 8.00 -29.10
C GLU A 344 4.86 8.04 -30.11
N ASN A 345 5.62 6.94 -30.25
CA ASN A 345 6.83 6.86 -31.08
C ASN A 345 7.97 7.81 -30.63
N CYS A 346 8.00 8.18 -29.35
CA CYS A 346 9.06 8.98 -28.72
C CYS A 346 9.92 8.05 -27.84
N SER A 347 11.14 7.74 -28.28
CA SER A 347 12.03 6.76 -27.65
C SER A 347 12.93 7.45 -26.63
N ILE A 348 12.91 6.99 -25.38
CA ILE A 348 13.83 7.47 -24.36
C ILE A 348 15.22 6.89 -24.61
N LYS A 349 16.21 7.78 -24.76
CA LYS A 349 17.64 7.43 -24.85
C LYS A 349 18.25 7.29 -23.46
N LYS A 350 17.99 8.27 -22.57
CA LYS A 350 18.58 8.37 -21.23
C LYS A 350 17.68 9.11 -20.24
N VAL A 351 17.85 8.82 -18.95
CA VAL A 351 17.38 9.68 -17.84
C VAL A 351 18.57 10.42 -17.24
N LEU A 352 18.41 11.70 -16.88
CA LEU A 352 19.50 12.57 -16.44
C LEU A 352 19.37 12.93 -14.95
N LEU A 353 20.44 12.68 -14.18
CA LEU A 353 20.56 13.06 -12.77
C LEU A 353 21.41 14.32 -12.58
N ASN A 354 21.08 15.12 -11.57
CA ASN A 354 21.87 16.27 -11.14
C ASN A 354 22.98 15.86 -10.14
N GLU A 355 23.76 16.84 -9.67
CA GLU A 355 24.85 16.65 -8.68
C GLU A 355 24.37 16.07 -7.32
N GLU A 356 23.07 16.08 -7.03
CA GLU A 356 22.47 15.44 -5.84
C GLU A 356 21.96 14.01 -6.11
N SER A 357 22.26 13.43 -7.29
CA SER A 357 21.70 12.18 -7.81
C SER A 357 20.16 12.16 -7.87
N ARG A 358 19.55 13.30 -8.21
CA ARG A 358 18.10 13.46 -8.46
C ARG A 358 17.82 13.66 -9.94
N VAL A 359 16.79 12.96 -10.43
CA VAL A 359 16.22 13.13 -11.79
C VAL A 359 15.82 14.58 -12.02
N TYR A 360 16.26 15.16 -13.14
CA TYR A 360 15.85 16.52 -13.57
C TYR A 360 15.37 16.61 -15.03
N ALA A 361 15.75 15.66 -15.88
CA ALA A 361 15.37 15.64 -17.30
C ALA A 361 15.44 14.23 -17.90
N VAL A 362 14.80 14.06 -19.05
CA VAL A 362 14.87 12.86 -19.91
C VAL A 362 15.34 13.29 -21.31
N ASP A 363 16.23 12.51 -21.92
CA ASP A 363 16.71 12.66 -23.30
C ASP A 363 15.98 11.64 -24.20
N THR A 364 15.29 12.12 -25.23
CA THR A 364 14.54 11.31 -26.20
C THR A 364 15.00 11.59 -27.63
N ASP A 365 14.59 10.79 -28.60
CA ASP A 365 14.77 11.08 -30.04
C ASP A 365 14.29 12.49 -30.44
N GLU A 366 13.10 12.90 -29.97
CA GLU A 366 12.52 14.23 -30.25
C GLU A 366 13.09 15.39 -29.40
N GLY A 367 13.83 15.12 -28.31
CA GLY A 367 14.58 16.15 -27.57
C GLY A 367 14.67 15.94 -26.06
N PHE A 368 14.88 17.03 -25.31
CA PHE A 368 14.91 16.99 -23.84
C PHE A 368 13.58 17.37 -23.22
N ILE A 369 13.17 16.64 -22.19
CA ILE A 369 11.96 16.92 -21.39
C ILE A 369 12.40 17.13 -19.93
N ASP A 370 12.22 18.34 -19.41
CA ASP A 370 12.45 18.68 -17.99
C ASP A 370 11.41 17.97 -17.10
N VAL A 371 11.85 17.27 -16.05
CA VAL A 371 10.97 16.49 -15.16
C VAL A 371 11.41 16.59 -13.68
N MET A 372 10.47 16.52 -12.75
CA MET A 372 10.76 16.45 -11.30
C MET A 372 10.78 15.01 -10.76
N ALA A 373 10.19 14.08 -11.50
CA ALA A 373 10.18 12.65 -11.24
C ALA A 373 10.05 11.90 -12.57
N PHE A 374 10.60 10.70 -12.64
CA PHE A 374 10.48 9.78 -13.77
C PHE A 374 9.88 8.46 -13.27
N VAL A 375 9.03 7.83 -14.07
CA VAL A 375 8.40 6.53 -13.74
C VAL A 375 8.69 5.53 -14.85
N ASP A 376 9.47 4.50 -14.53
CA ASP A 376 9.64 3.33 -15.38
C ASP A 376 8.48 2.35 -15.11
N ALA A 377 7.53 2.33 -16.06
CA ALA A 377 6.44 1.38 -16.17
C ALA A 377 6.48 0.62 -17.52
N ALA A 378 7.67 0.45 -18.11
CA ALA A 378 7.86 -0.10 -19.46
C ALA A 378 7.68 -1.63 -19.56
N GLY A 379 7.11 -2.29 -18.55
CA GLY A 379 6.84 -3.73 -18.56
C GLY A 379 8.12 -4.56 -18.72
N ILE A 380 8.22 -5.30 -19.82
CA ILE A 380 9.41 -6.12 -20.14
C ILE A 380 10.65 -5.29 -20.52
N ASP A 381 10.46 -4.02 -20.89
CA ASP A 381 11.54 -3.10 -21.29
C ASP A 381 12.00 -2.17 -20.16
N SER A 382 11.46 -2.36 -18.95
CA SER A 382 11.96 -1.69 -17.74
C SER A 382 13.43 -2.01 -17.47
N SER A 383 14.16 -1.07 -16.86
CA SER A 383 15.61 -1.21 -16.57
C SER A 383 16.51 -1.36 -17.82
N LEU A 384 16.08 -0.95 -19.02
CA LEU A 384 16.94 -0.92 -20.21
C LEU A 384 17.60 0.45 -20.49
N VAL A 385 17.02 1.55 -20.03
CA VAL A 385 17.49 2.93 -20.31
C VAL A 385 18.67 3.33 -19.42
N ASP A 386 19.75 3.83 -20.03
CA ASP A 386 20.92 4.43 -19.35
C ASP A 386 20.49 5.58 -18.41
N VAL A 387 20.90 5.56 -17.15
CA VAL A 387 20.74 6.69 -16.22
C VAL A 387 22.08 7.39 -16.03
N LEU A 388 22.14 8.66 -16.46
CA LEU A 388 23.36 9.46 -16.50
C LEU A 388 23.60 10.15 -15.16
N GLY A 389 24.84 10.08 -14.64
CA GLY A 389 25.20 10.71 -13.35
C GLY A 389 24.90 9.85 -12.12
N LEU A 390 24.81 8.53 -12.27
CA LEU A 390 24.93 7.59 -11.15
C LEU A 390 26.36 7.58 -10.56
N PRO A 391 26.56 7.23 -9.28
CA PRO A 391 27.87 7.39 -8.62
C PRO A 391 29.02 6.53 -9.18
N ASP A 392 28.72 5.32 -9.68
CA ASP A 392 29.74 4.37 -10.14
C ASP A 392 30.07 4.55 -11.63
N ALA A 393 29.04 4.59 -12.48
CA ALA A 393 29.11 4.73 -13.94
C ALA A 393 27.70 4.97 -14.52
N ASP A 394 27.60 5.50 -15.74
CA ASP A 394 26.34 5.54 -16.50
C ASP A 394 25.86 4.11 -16.82
N HIS A 395 24.73 3.70 -16.24
CA HIS A 395 24.07 2.42 -16.52
C HIS A 395 22.57 2.49 -16.19
N PRO A 396 21.73 1.53 -16.62
CA PRO A 396 20.33 1.45 -16.20
C PRO A 396 20.16 1.15 -14.71
N VAL A 397 19.12 1.68 -14.06
CA VAL A 397 18.78 1.38 -12.66
C VAL A 397 18.56 -0.13 -12.51
N ARG A 398 19.40 -0.79 -11.71
CA ARG A 398 19.43 -2.25 -11.61
C ARG A 398 18.23 -2.75 -10.83
N ILE A 399 17.46 -3.68 -11.41
CA ILE A 399 16.27 -4.28 -10.80
C ILE A 399 16.40 -5.79 -10.57
N ALA A 400 15.70 -6.30 -9.57
CA ALA A 400 15.55 -7.74 -9.32
C ALA A 400 14.30 -8.31 -10.01
N ALA A 401 14.20 -8.10 -11.33
CA ALA A 401 13.14 -8.63 -12.17
C ALA A 401 13.70 -9.07 -13.53
N HIS A 402 13.02 -10.01 -14.20
CA HIS A 402 13.42 -10.51 -15.52
C HIS A 402 12.21 -10.86 -16.39
N PRO A 403 12.22 -10.53 -17.69
CA PRO A 403 11.12 -10.88 -18.58
C PRO A 403 11.12 -12.39 -18.84
N CYS A 404 9.97 -13.02 -18.61
CA CYS A 404 9.76 -14.44 -18.90
C CYS A 404 8.60 -14.60 -19.89
N SER A 405 8.80 -15.51 -20.83
CA SER A 405 7.76 -15.97 -21.74
C SER A 405 6.89 -17.04 -21.08
N PHE A 406 5.61 -17.05 -21.43
CA PHE A 406 4.63 -18.06 -21.06
C PHE A 406 3.76 -18.40 -22.28
N THR A 407 3.21 -19.62 -22.31
CA THR A 407 2.43 -20.13 -23.44
C THR A 407 0.98 -20.38 -23.03
N PHE A 408 0.02 -20.00 -23.87
CA PHE A 408 -1.40 -20.28 -23.65
C PHE A 408 -2.13 -20.59 -24.97
N LEU A 409 -3.30 -21.22 -24.86
CA LEU A 409 -4.13 -21.67 -25.98
C LEU A 409 -5.31 -20.71 -26.18
N SER A 410 -5.57 -20.33 -27.43
CA SER A 410 -6.78 -19.61 -27.87
C SER A 410 -7.56 -20.50 -28.83
N THR A 411 -8.77 -20.91 -28.45
CA THR A 411 -9.67 -21.72 -29.29
C THR A 411 -10.92 -20.93 -29.68
N ASP A 412 -11.74 -21.51 -30.55
CA ASP A 412 -13.14 -21.11 -30.72
C ASP A 412 -13.88 -21.06 -29.36
N PRO A 413 -14.94 -20.24 -29.24
CA PRO A 413 -15.75 -20.17 -28.02
C PRO A 413 -16.50 -21.49 -27.79
N LEU A 414 -16.51 -21.98 -26.54
CA LEU A 414 -17.26 -23.17 -26.15
C LEU A 414 -18.76 -23.05 -26.54
N PRO A 415 -19.42 -24.11 -27.09
CA PRO A 415 -20.77 -24.00 -27.64
C PRO A 415 -21.80 -23.47 -26.63
N HIS A 416 -21.68 -23.84 -25.35
CA HIS A 416 -22.55 -23.34 -24.29
C HIS A 416 -22.48 -21.81 -24.17
N CYS A 417 -21.29 -21.22 -24.32
CA CYS A 417 -21.06 -19.76 -24.22
C CYS A 417 -21.68 -18.97 -25.39
N GLN A 418 -21.83 -19.60 -26.56
CA GLN A 418 -22.54 -19.02 -27.70
C GLN A 418 -24.06 -19.05 -27.49
N SER A 419 -24.58 -20.11 -26.88
CA SER A 419 -26.01 -20.28 -26.60
C SER A 419 -26.53 -19.52 -25.37
N SER A 420 -25.64 -19.21 -24.41
CA SER A 420 -26.02 -18.57 -23.15
C SER A 420 -26.15 -17.06 -23.28
N SER A 421 -27.22 -16.51 -22.69
CA SER A 421 -27.35 -15.06 -22.49
C SER A 421 -26.33 -14.55 -21.45
N GLN A 422 -26.05 -15.35 -20.42
CA GLN A 422 -25.15 -15.04 -19.32
C GLN A 422 -23.68 -15.31 -19.67
N SER A 423 -22.79 -14.41 -19.22
CA SER A 423 -21.35 -14.64 -19.25
C SER A 423 -20.98 -15.87 -18.41
N GLN A 424 -19.95 -16.60 -18.82
CA GLN A 424 -19.39 -17.72 -18.05
C GLN A 424 -18.16 -17.23 -17.26
N PRO A 425 -17.96 -17.67 -16.01
CA PRO A 425 -16.85 -17.21 -15.19
C PRO A 425 -15.50 -17.73 -15.69
N ILE A 426 -14.43 -17.09 -15.20
CA ILE A 426 -13.07 -17.63 -15.31
C ILE A 426 -12.94 -18.82 -14.36
N PHE A 427 -12.60 -20.00 -14.86
CA PHE A 427 -12.32 -21.18 -14.02
C PHE A 427 -10.82 -21.29 -13.74
N VAL A 428 -10.46 -21.56 -12.49
CA VAL A 428 -9.08 -21.81 -12.03
C VAL A 428 -9.07 -23.14 -11.30
N CYS A 429 -8.27 -24.09 -11.77
CA CYS A 429 -8.19 -25.44 -11.22
C CYS A 429 -6.91 -25.53 -10.40
N MET A 430 -7.06 -25.59 -9.08
CA MET A 430 -5.96 -25.34 -8.14
C MET A 430 -4.95 -26.48 -8.11
N ASP A 431 -5.41 -27.73 -8.18
CA ASP A 431 -4.55 -28.91 -8.14
C ASP A 431 -3.71 -29.06 -9.42
N GLU A 432 -4.29 -28.75 -10.58
CA GLU A 432 -3.64 -28.85 -11.89
C GLU A 432 -2.87 -27.57 -12.30
N ASN A 433 -3.01 -26.47 -11.55
CA ASN A 433 -2.47 -25.14 -11.87
C ASN A 433 -2.85 -24.66 -13.28
N THR A 434 -4.12 -24.86 -13.68
CA THR A 434 -4.65 -24.44 -14.99
C THR A 434 -5.83 -23.48 -14.88
N TYR A 435 -6.09 -22.71 -15.94
CA TYR A 435 -7.27 -21.85 -16.04
C TYR A 435 -7.98 -21.96 -17.39
N ILE A 436 -9.30 -21.74 -17.38
CA ILE A 436 -10.17 -21.66 -18.56
C ILE A 436 -10.96 -20.35 -18.45
N CYS A 437 -10.84 -19.49 -19.46
CA CYS A 437 -11.53 -18.21 -19.57
C CYS A 437 -12.44 -18.25 -20.82
N PRO A 438 -13.73 -18.59 -20.68
CA PRO A 438 -14.66 -18.64 -21.79
C PRO A 438 -15.22 -17.25 -22.12
N LEU A 439 -14.90 -16.73 -23.30
CA LEU A 439 -15.46 -15.50 -23.83
C LEU A 439 -16.48 -15.82 -24.93
N LYS A 440 -17.37 -14.88 -25.26
CA LYS A 440 -18.36 -15.06 -26.34
C LYS A 440 -17.72 -15.16 -27.73
N THR A 441 -16.46 -14.74 -27.88
CA THR A 441 -15.71 -14.69 -29.15
C THR A 441 -14.62 -15.75 -29.28
N ARG A 442 -14.08 -16.28 -28.16
CA ARG A 442 -13.03 -17.30 -28.09
C ARG A 442 -12.96 -17.94 -26.71
N THR A 443 -12.33 -19.09 -26.56
CA THR A 443 -11.94 -19.62 -25.24
C THR A 443 -10.44 -19.45 -25.07
N VAL A 444 -10.00 -18.88 -23.95
CA VAL A 444 -8.58 -18.71 -23.61
C VAL A 444 -8.24 -19.67 -22.47
N CYS A 445 -7.23 -20.52 -22.65
CA CYS A 445 -6.87 -21.54 -21.66
C CYS A 445 -5.35 -21.58 -21.44
N GLY A 446 -4.91 -21.78 -20.20
CA GLY A 446 -3.49 -21.85 -19.88
C GLY A 446 -3.22 -22.52 -18.54
N GLY A 447 -1.97 -22.49 -18.10
CA GLY A 447 -1.54 -23.07 -16.84
C GLY A 447 -0.02 -23.12 -16.74
N PHE A 448 0.49 -23.68 -15.64
CA PHE A 448 1.91 -23.81 -15.38
C PHE A 448 2.20 -25.18 -14.76
N THR A 449 3.12 -25.96 -15.35
CA THR A 449 3.61 -27.20 -14.74
C THR A 449 4.76 -26.93 -13.78
N MET A 450 4.96 -27.84 -12.82
CA MET A 450 6.05 -27.78 -11.85
C MET A 450 7.41 -27.97 -12.53
N GLY A 451 8.03 -26.87 -12.96
CA GLY A 451 9.46 -26.79 -13.28
C GLY A 451 9.85 -26.62 -14.75
N GLY A 452 9.01 -26.09 -15.65
CA GLY A 452 9.39 -25.96 -17.07
C GLY A 452 8.84 -24.80 -17.92
N ASP A 453 7.67 -24.22 -17.59
CA ASP A 453 6.92 -23.42 -18.59
C ASP A 453 7.19 -21.91 -18.61
N LEU A 454 7.83 -21.36 -17.57
CA LEU A 454 8.31 -19.97 -17.57
C LEU A 454 9.76 -19.93 -18.07
N GLN A 455 9.96 -19.39 -19.27
CA GLN A 455 11.29 -19.32 -19.90
C GLN A 455 11.75 -17.87 -20.01
N ALA A 456 12.88 -17.57 -19.36
CA ALA A 456 13.56 -16.27 -19.46
C ALA A 456 13.76 -15.87 -20.93
N LEU A 457 13.34 -14.65 -21.28
CA LEU A 457 13.30 -14.20 -22.67
C LEU A 457 14.72 -13.86 -23.18
N PRO A 458 15.22 -14.53 -24.23
CA PRO A 458 16.49 -14.17 -24.82
C PRO A 458 16.36 -12.83 -25.59
N PRO A 459 17.31 -11.91 -25.48
CA PRO A 459 17.34 -10.72 -26.32
C PRO A 459 17.64 -11.12 -27.78
N SER A 460 16.97 -10.50 -28.75
CA SER A 460 17.29 -10.69 -30.17
C SER A 460 18.57 -9.95 -30.57
N SER A 461 18.83 -8.82 -29.89
CA SER A 461 19.88 -7.87 -30.22
C SER A 461 20.39 -7.18 -28.95
N GLN A 462 21.71 -6.98 -28.89
CA GLN A 462 22.40 -6.23 -27.85
C GLN A 462 23.32 -5.20 -28.49
N THR A 463 23.34 -3.99 -27.93
CA THR A 463 24.28 -2.93 -28.31
C THR A 463 25.69 -3.21 -27.77
N SER A 464 26.68 -2.45 -28.23
CA SER A 464 28.07 -2.51 -27.71
C SER A 464 28.22 -2.10 -26.23
N LYS A 465 27.15 -1.61 -25.59
CA LYS A 465 27.05 -1.36 -24.14
C LYS A 465 26.38 -2.50 -23.36
N GLY A 466 25.84 -3.52 -24.03
CA GLY A 466 25.06 -4.61 -23.43
C GLY A 466 23.56 -4.33 -23.31
N THR A 467 23.09 -3.11 -23.60
CA THR A 467 21.66 -2.76 -23.62
C THR A 467 20.93 -3.57 -24.68
N VAL A 468 19.80 -4.18 -24.30
CA VAL A 468 18.87 -4.90 -25.18
C VAL A 468 18.00 -3.89 -25.94
N THR A 469 17.71 -4.17 -27.21
CA THR A 469 16.84 -3.33 -28.05
C THR A 469 15.57 -4.02 -28.55
N GLU A 470 15.49 -5.35 -28.47
CA GLU A 470 14.33 -6.16 -28.84
C GLU A 470 14.44 -7.56 -28.19
N TRP A 471 13.31 -8.17 -27.84
CA TRP A 471 13.22 -9.51 -27.25
C TRP A 471 12.83 -10.55 -28.30
N ASN A 472 13.55 -11.68 -28.32
CA ASN A 472 13.25 -12.79 -29.23
C ASN A 472 12.16 -13.69 -28.64
N MET A 473 10.91 -13.43 -29.03
CA MET A 473 9.73 -14.20 -28.60
C MET A 473 9.81 -15.66 -29.11
N PRO A 474 9.87 -16.67 -28.22
CA PRO A 474 10.03 -18.06 -28.64
C PRO A 474 8.75 -18.61 -29.28
N THR A 475 8.92 -19.37 -30.38
CA THR A 475 7.82 -20.03 -31.08
C THR A 475 7.11 -21.04 -30.15
N PRO A 476 5.76 -21.01 -30.05
CA PRO A 476 5.04 -21.84 -29.09
C PRO A 476 5.14 -23.34 -29.40
N VAL A 477 5.59 -24.13 -28.41
CA VAL A 477 5.86 -25.57 -28.56
C VAL A 477 4.74 -26.41 -27.95
N TRP A 478 4.03 -27.15 -28.82
CA TRP A 478 2.89 -27.99 -28.42
C TRP A 478 3.25 -29.14 -27.46
N ASP A 479 4.46 -29.70 -27.55
CA ASP A 479 4.89 -30.78 -26.65
C ASP A 479 5.09 -30.32 -25.20
N ASN A 480 5.51 -29.06 -24.98
CA ASN A 480 5.59 -28.48 -23.63
C ASN A 480 4.17 -28.31 -23.07
N PHE A 481 3.28 -27.70 -23.86
CA PHE A 481 1.89 -27.46 -23.46
C PHE A 481 1.05 -28.75 -23.34
N ARG A 482 1.55 -29.90 -23.79
CA ARG A 482 0.83 -31.19 -23.80
C ARG A 482 0.29 -31.62 -22.44
N ILE A 483 1.02 -31.34 -21.35
CA ILE A 483 0.57 -31.67 -20.00
C ILE A 483 -0.62 -30.78 -19.62
N ILE A 484 -0.46 -29.46 -19.76
CA ILE A 484 -1.51 -28.45 -19.50
C ILE A 484 -2.77 -28.76 -20.32
N LEU A 485 -2.63 -29.02 -21.62
CA LEU A 485 -3.73 -29.38 -22.52
C LEU A 485 -4.52 -30.61 -22.05
N ARG A 486 -3.84 -31.63 -21.49
CA ARG A 486 -4.50 -32.81 -20.92
C ARG A 486 -5.31 -32.46 -19.66
N HIS A 487 -4.79 -31.61 -18.78
CA HIS A 487 -5.54 -31.16 -17.60
C HIS A 487 -6.76 -30.32 -18.01
N LEU A 488 -6.59 -29.39 -18.96
CA LEU A 488 -7.67 -28.59 -19.53
C LEU A 488 -8.78 -29.46 -20.17
N ILE A 489 -8.42 -30.47 -20.97
CA ILE A 489 -9.38 -31.39 -21.59
C ILE A 489 -10.07 -32.28 -20.55
N ASN A 490 -9.34 -32.76 -19.54
CA ASN A 490 -9.95 -33.53 -18.45
C ASN A 490 -11.01 -32.71 -17.69
N ARG A 491 -10.70 -31.44 -17.39
CA ARG A 491 -11.61 -30.53 -16.69
C ARG A 491 -12.76 -30.03 -17.57
N CYS A 492 -12.53 -29.81 -18.86
CA CYS A 492 -13.55 -29.38 -19.82
C CYS A 492 -13.50 -30.25 -21.10
N PRO A 493 -14.18 -31.41 -21.12
CA PRO A 493 -14.13 -32.36 -22.25
C PRO A 493 -14.61 -31.79 -23.59
N GLN A 494 -15.38 -30.69 -23.57
CA GLN A 494 -15.80 -29.98 -24.78
C GLN A 494 -14.63 -29.37 -25.56
N LEU A 495 -13.50 -29.03 -24.90
CA LEU A 495 -12.31 -28.49 -25.58
C LEU A 495 -11.72 -29.46 -26.61
N ALA A 496 -11.86 -30.77 -26.39
CA ALA A 496 -11.39 -31.80 -27.32
C ALA A 496 -12.26 -31.96 -28.58
N GLN A 497 -13.42 -31.29 -28.63
CA GLN A 497 -14.37 -31.33 -29.76
C GLN A 497 -14.31 -30.07 -30.64
N LEU A 498 -13.60 -29.04 -30.19
CA LEU A 498 -13.42 -27.80 -30.95
C LEU A 498 -12.43 -28.00 -32.11
N PRO A 499 -12.51 -27.14 -33.16
CA PRO A 499 -11.42 -27.00 -34.13
C PRO A 499 -10.07 -26.71 -33.45
N ARG A 500 -8.97 -27.06 -34.12
CA ARG A 500 -7.62 -26.85 -33.58
C ARG A 500 -7.37 -25.35 -33.31
N GLY A 501 -7.35 -24.98 -32.04
CA GLY A 501 -6.99 -23.64 -31.59
C GLY A 501 -5.52 -23.28 -31.85
N GLU A 502 -5.24 -22.00 -31.70
CA GLU A 502 -3.92 -21.40 -31.85
C GLU A 502 -3.19 -21.38 -30.48
N LEU A 503 -2.00 -21.94 -30.44
CA LEU A 503 -1.11 -21.86 -29.28
C LEU A 503 -0.25 -20.61 -29.43
N MET A 504 -0.23 -19.74 -28.44
CA MET A 504 0.39 -18.41 -28.49
C MET A 504 1.38 -18.22 -27.34
N THR A 505 2.50 -17.55 -27.62
CA THR A 505 3.48 -17.13 -26.62
C THR A 505 3.25 -15.65 -26.26
N SER A 506 3.31 -15.31 -24.98
CA SER A 506 3.34 -13.92 -24.49
C SER A 506 4.48 -13.73 -23.50
N ALA A 507 4.81 -12.47 -23.22
CA ALA A 507 5.87 -12.04 -22.31
C ALA A 507 5.28 -11.30 -21.11
N GLU A 508 5.97 -11.32 -19.97
CA GLU A 508 5.68 -10.51 -18.79
C GLU A 508 6.93 -10.41 -17.88
N MET A 509 7.04 -9.35 -17.09
CA MET A 509 8.16 -9.14 -16.16
C MET A 509 7.88 -9.84 -14.81
N TYR A 510 8.78 -10.73 -14.40
CA TYR A 510 8.67 -11.52 -13.15
C TYR A 510 9.76 -11.18 -12.13
N THR A 511 9.44 -11.28 -10.83
CA THR A 511 10.34 -11.09 -9.70
C THR A 511 10.59 -12.41 -8.94
N PRO A 512 11.78 -12.61 -8.32
CA PRO A 512 12.09 -13.85 -7.61
C PRO A 512 11.19 -14.21 -6.42
N ASP A 513 10.49 -13.24 -5.82
CA ASP A 513 9.56 -13.45 -4.70
C ASP A 513 8.07 -13.29 -5.07
N MET A 514 7.77 -13.17 -6.37
CA MET A 514 6.43 -13.02 -6.95
C MET A 514 5.65 -11.77 -6.47
N LYS A 515 6.34 -10.72 -5.99
CA LYS A 515 5.73 -9.43 -5.61
C LYS A 515 6.03 -8.31 -6.62
N PRO A 516 5.11 -7.35 -6.81
CA PRO A 516 5.32 -6.23 -7.74
C PRO A 516 6.49 -5.33 -7.30
N LEU A 517 7.37 -4.97 -8.25
CA LEU A 517 8.47 -4.04 -8.00
C LEU A 517 7.99 -2.61 -8.23
N ILE A 518 7.66 -1.93 -7.12
CA ILE A 518 7.09 -0.59 -7.15
C ILE A 518 7.63 0.32 -6.04
N GLY A 519 7.96 1.56 -6.38
CA GLY A 519 8.47 2.58 -5.44
C GLY A 519 9.61 3.44 -6.01
N GLU A 520 10.16 4.35 -5.19
CA GLU A 520 11.36 5.13 -5.52
C GLU A 520 12.61 4.24 -5.49
N SER A 521 13.51 4.42 -6.45
CA SER A 521 14.79 3.71 -6.57
C SER A 521 15.80 4.17 -5.50
N ASP A 522 16.56 3.23 -4.97
CA ASP A 522 17.66 3.53 -4.04
C ASP A 522 18.90 4.12 -4.74
N GLN A 523 19.00 3.91 -6.07
CA GLN A 523 20.10 4.37 -6.92
C GLN A 523 19.91 5.81 -7.42
N ALA A 524 18.67 6.30 -7.56
CA ALA A 524 18.37 7.61 -8.16
C ALA A 524 17.11 8.24 -7.55
N LYS A 525 17.25 9.43 -6.95
CA LYS A 525 16.13 10.15 -6.31
C LYS A 525 15.17 10.66 -7.37
N GLY A 526 13.87 10.50 -7.15
CA GLY A 526 12.83 10.82 -8.12
C GLY A 526 12.74 9.87 -9.32
N PHE A 527 13.54 8.79 -9.36
CA PHE A 527 13.33 7.68 -10.29
C PHE A 527 12.41 6.67 -9.59
N PHE A 528 11.27 6.37 -10.18
CA PHE A 528 10.30 5.40 -9.66
C PHE A 528 10.16 4.21 -10.61
N LEU A 529 9.83 3.05 -10.04
CA LEU A 529 9.54 1.81 -10.75
C LEU A 529 8.07 1.42 -10.56
N ALA A 530 7.50 0.78 -11.57
CA ALA A 530 6.18 0.14 -11.55
C ALA A 530 6.16 -1.07 -12.51
N THR A 531 6.95 -2.09 -12.20
CA THR A 531 7.20 -3.24 -13.07
C THR A 531 7.26 -4.56 -12.29
N GLY A 532 7.59 -5.68 -12.92
CA GLY A 532 7.71 -6.97 -12.25
C GLY A 532 6.37 -7.48 -11.72
N LEU A 533 5.30 -7.36 -12.51
CA LEU A 533 3.91 -7.56 -12.05
C LEU A 533 3.44 -9.02 -12.10
N ASN A 534 4.32 -9.98 -12.42
CA ASN A 534 4.15 -11.43 -12.21
C ASN A 534 2.86 -12.03 -12.82
N GLY A 535 2.46 -11.56 -14.01
CA GLY A 535 1.24 -12.00 -14.71
C GLY A 535 -0.05 -11.34 -14.20
N GLN A 536 0.04 -10.42 -13.24
CA GLN A 536 -1.09 -9.80 -12.56
C GLN A 536 -1.25 -8.30 -12.90
N GLY A 537 -0.49 -7.78 -13.87
CA GLY A 537 -0.44 -6.35 -14.20
C GLY A 537 -1.80 -5.69 -14.38
N VAL A 538 -2.70 -6.30 -15.16
CA VAL A 538 -4.08 -5.80 -15.38
C VAL A 538 -4.91 -5.77 -14.08
N SER A 539 -4.71 -6.74 -13.19
CA SER A 539 -5.43 -6.82 -11.91
C SER A 539 -4.91 -5.80 -10.88
N PHE A 540 -3.64 -5.40 -11.01
CA PHE A 540 -2.98 -4.49 -10.09
C PHE A 540 -2.96 -3.02 -10.55
N ALA A 541 -3.07 -2.75 -11.86
CA ALA A 541 -2.82 -1.44 -12.48
C ALA A 541 -3.53 -0.27 -11.79
N GLY A 542 -4.83 -0.36 -11.52
CA GLY A 542 -5.60 0.72 -10.90
C GLY A 542 -5.16 1.02 -9.46
N GLY A 543 -4.91 -0.02 -8.65
CA GLY A 543 -4.47 0.14 -7.26
C GLY A 543 -3.04 0.63 -7.15
N LEU A 544 -2.13 0.07 -7.96
CA LEU A 544 -0.72 0.47 -7.99
C LEU A 544 -0.52 1.87 -8.56
N GLY A 545 -1.30 2.28 -9.57
CA GLY A 545 -1.27 3.64 -10.11
C GLY A 545 -1.65 4.69 -9.05
N SER A 546 -2.73 4.43 -8.28
CA SER A 546 -3.13 5.30 -7.17
C SER A 546 -2.07 5.36 -6.06
N LEU A 547 -1.52 4.21 -5.66
CA LEU A 547 -0.48 4.12 -4.63
C LEU A 547 0.80 4.87 -5.04
N LEU A 548 1.22 4.73 -6.30
CA LEU A 548 2.42 5.38 -6.79
C LEU A 548 2.24 6.90 -6.90
N ALA A 549 1.06 7.36 -7.33
CA ALA A 549 0.72 8.78 -7.32
C ALA A 549 0.77 9.35 -5.89
N GLU A 550 0.26 8.63 -4.89
CA GLU A 550 0.39 9.02 -3.48
C GLU A 550 1.86 9.14 -3.04
N TRP A 551 2.73 8.17 -3.39
CA TRP A 551 4.16 8.24 -3.05
C TRP A 551 4.90 9.38 -3.75
N ILE A 552 4.64 9.64 -5.03
CA ILE A 552 5.22 10.76 -5.79
C ILE A 552 4.79 12.10 -5.17
N LEU A 553 3.56 12.20 -4.65
CA LEU A 553 3.06 13.37 -3.93
C LEU A 553 3.52 13.45 -2.46
N GLY A 554 4.41 12.56 -2.00
CA GLY A 554 4.98 12.58 -0.65
C GLY A 554 4.13 11.86 0.42
N GLY A 555 3.11 11.11 0.02
CA GLY A 555 2.30 10.24 0.88
C GLY A 555 3.09 9.08 1.48
N SER A 556 2.51 8.43 2.49
CA SER A 556 3.16 7.38 3.29
C SER A 556 2.38 6.06 3.36
N SER A 557 1.60 5.78 2.31
CA SER A 557 0.85 4.55 2.12
C SER A 557 1.77 3.31 2.03
N SER A 558 1.22 2.12 2.27
CA SER A 558 2.00 0.89 2.28
C SER A 558 1.20 -0.32 1.81
N ILE A 559 1.80 -1.10 0.90
CA ILE A 559 1.29 -2.40 0.47
C ILE A 559 1.32 -3.37 1.68
N PRO A 560 0.24 -4.09 1.97
CA PRO A 560 0.29 -5.23 2.90
C PRO A 560 1.27 -6.27 2.36
N ASN A 561 2.23 -6.72 3.18
CA ASN A 561 3.16 -7.78 2.80
C ASN A 561 2.50 -9.14 3.11
N PRO A 562 1.99 -9.89 2.12
CA PRO A 562 1.23 -11.11 2.38
C PRO A 562 2.13 -12.19 2.99
N LEU A 563 1.59 -12.93 3.94
CA LEU A 563 2.27 -14.03 4.61
C LEU A 563 2.33 -15.28 3.73
N SER A 564 3.33 -15.31 2.85
CA SER A 564 3.77 -16.54 2.21
C SER A 564 4.67 -17.34 3.16
N SER A 565 4.27 -18.59 3.45
CA SER A 565 5.11 -19.61 4.10
C SER A 565 5.91 -20.45 3.10
N HIS A 566 5.66 -20.29 1.79
CA HIS A 566 6.39 -21.00 0.73
C HIS A 566 7.88 -20.71 0.80
N GLN A 567 8.71 -21.69 0.44
CA GLN A 567 10.16 -21.55 0.41
C GLN A 567 10.70 -21.83 -1.00
N CYS A 568 11.46 -20.89 -1.55
CA CYS A 568 12.11 -21.07 -2.84
C CYS A 568 13.09 -22.23 -2.77
N HIS A 569 12.99 -23.17 -3.71
CA HIS A 569 13.86 -24.34 -3.81
C HIS A 569 15.07 -24.12 -4.75
N THR A 570 15.02 -23.04 -5.55
CA THR A 570 16.06 -22.58 -6.48
C THR A 570 16.69 -21.26 -5.99
N ALA A 571 17.77 -20.80 -6.63
CA ALA A 571 18.50 -19.57 -6.28
C ALA A 571 18.97 -19.49 -4.79
N ARG A 572 19.30 -20.65 -4.20
CA ARG A 572 19.71 -20.79 -2.79
C ARG A 572 21.21 -20.63 -2.57
N ASN A 573 21.60 -20.32 -1.33
CA ASN A 573 22.97 -20.12 -0.85
C ASN A 573 23.65 -18.85 -1.39
N LEU A 574 22.89 -17.80 -1.70
CA LEU A 574 23.43 -16.50 -2.18
C LEU A 574 24.15 -15.71 -1.08
N ARG A 575 23.64 -15.75 0.14
CA ARG A 575 24.24 -15.19 1.36
C ARG A 575 24.16 -16.25 2.46
N THR A 576 25.27 -16.50 3.14
CA THR A 576 25.36 -17.50 4.22
C THR A 576 26.11 -16.87 5.40
N SER A 577 25.77 -17.27 6.63
CA SER A 577 26.66 -17.00 7.77
C SER A 577 27.97 -17.78 7.60
N PRO A 578 29.12 -17.29 8.12
CA PRO A 578 30.39 -18.04 8.08
C PRO A 578 30.29 -19.45 8.65
N ILE A 579 29.41 -19.64 9.64
CA ILE A 579 29.15 -20.93 10.31
C ILE A 579 28.12 -21.82 9.58
N HIS A 580 27.56 -21.39 8.45
CA HIS A 580 26.48 -22.09 7.74
C HIS A 580 26.78 -23.57 7.46
N HIS A 581 28.03 -23.93 7.14
CA HIS A 581 28.43 -25.33 6.96
C HIS A 581 28.34 -26.12 8.27
N SER A 582 28.83 -25.56 9.38
CA SER A 582 28.72 -26.16 10.72
C SER A 582 27.25 -26.34 11.15
N LEU A 583 26.37 -25.39 10.80
CA LEU A 583 24.92 -25.50 11.08
C LEU A 583 24.24 -26.55 10.19
N ARG A 584 24.58 -26.60 8.90
CA ARG A 584 24.13 -27.64 7.95
C ARG A 584 24.51 -29.03 8.44
N ASP A 585 25.75 -29.20 8.90
CA ASP A 585 26.27 -30.50 9.34
C ASP A 585 25.73 -30.90 10.73
N ALA A 586 25.27 -29.93 11.54
CA ALA A 586 24.41 -30.16 12.71
C ALA A 586 22.93 -30.45 12.36
N GLY A 587 22.58 -30.56 11.07
CA GLY A 587 21.24 -30.93 10.59
C GLY A 587 20.26 -29.77 10.36
N ALA A 588 20.73 -28.52 10.20
CA ALA A 588 19.86 -27.38 9.93
C ALA A 588 19.04 -27.55 8.63
N VAL A 589 17.73 -27.30 8.74
CA VAL A 589 16.82 -27.07 7.62
C VAL A 589 16.66 -25.57 7.45
N PHE A 590 16.98 -25.04 6.27
CA PHE A 590 17.12 -23.60 6.00
C PHE A 590 15.93 -23.03 5.24
N ALA A 591 15.51 -21.84 5.66
CA ALA A 591 14.73 -20.89 4.86
C ALA A 591 15.64 -19.92 4.11
N GLU A 592 15.07 -19.27 3.09
CA GLU A 592 15.64 -18.11 2.41
C GLU A 592 15.01 -16.80 2.97
N ILE A 593 15.80 -15.73 3.09
CA ILE A 593 15.29 -14.37 3.33
C ILE A 593 16.28 -13.28 2.84
N MET A 594 15.94 -12.55 1.77
CA MET A 594 16.80 -11.51 1.15
C MET A 594 18.22 -12.01 0.79
N GLY A 595 18.27 -13.21 0.23
CA GLY A 595 19.45 -13.99 -0.13
C GLY A 595 20.00 -14.86 0.99
N TYR A 596 19.59 -14.67 2.25
CA TYR A 596 20.17 -15.38 3.40
C TYR A 596 19.59 -16.77 3.63
N GLU A 597 20.47 -17.76 3.72
CA GLU A 597 20.17 -19.05 4.35
C GLU A 597 20.04 -18.89 5.87
N ARG A 598 18.84 -19.13 6.42
CA ARG A 598 18.55 -19.05 7.87
C ARG A 598 17.94 -20.37 8.39
N PRO A 599 18.51 -21.01 9.42
CA PRO A 599 17.93 -22.22 10.02
C PRO A 599 16.50 -21.97 10.56
N LEU A 600 15.55 -22.80 10.15
CA LEU A 600 14.19 -22.84 10.70
C LEU A 600 14.10 -23.77 11.91
N TRP A 601 14.71 -24.96 11.80
CA TRP A 601 14.73 -26.06 12.77
C TRP A 601 15.84 -27.06 12.41
N TYR A 602 16.12 -28.04 13.28
CA TYR A 602 17.26 -28.97 13.16
C TYR A 602 16.83 -30.45 13.16
N ASN A 603 17.12 -31.17 12.07
CA ASN A 603 16.82 -32.59 11.92
C ASN A 603 17.93 -33.49 12.47
N THR A 604 17.97 -33.62 13.80
CA THR A 604 18.93 -34.50 14.50
C THR A 604 18.70 -36.00 14.29
N THR A 605 17.54 -36.40 13.74
CA THR A 605 17.19 -37.80 13.41
C THR A 605 17.80 -38.33 12.11
N SER A 606 18.54 -37.49 11.37
CA SER A 606 19.13 -37.85 10.07
C SER A 606 20.58 -37.36 9.92
N VAL A 607 21.29 -37.19 11.04
CA VAL A 607 22.76 -37.16 11.03
C VAL A 607 23.23 -38.57 10.66
N PRO A 608 24.18 -38.77 9.72
CA PRO A 608 24.70 -40.10 9.43
C PRO A 608 25.45 -40.68 10.63
N ASP A 609 25.11 -41.92 11.04
CA ASP A 609 26.02 -42.74 11.84
C ASP A 609 27.35 -42.88 11.06
N GLN A 610 28.49 -42.67 11.73
CA GLN A 610 29.79 -42.58 11.05
C GLN A 610 30.32 -43.93 10.54
N ASP A 611 29.65 -45.04 10.88
CA ASP A 611 30.12 -46.42 10.63
C ASP A 611 29.38 -47.15 9.47
N HIS A 612 28.59 -46.45 8.65
CA HIS A 612 27.92 -47.06 7.49
C HIS A 612 28.03 -46.22 6.20
N ASP A 613 28.33 -46.90 5.08
CA ASP A 613 28.30 -46.39 3.70
C ASP A 613 26.85 -46.12 3.20
N GLY A 614 26.10 -45.33 3.98
CA GLY A 614 24.75 -44.89 3.64
C GLY A 614 24.76 -43.63 2.75
N PRO A 615 23.76 -43.47 1.86
CA PRO A 615 23.65 -42.26 1.05
C PRO A 615 23.39 -41.04 1.94
N ARG A 616 24.24 -40.01 1.80
CA ARG A 616 24.03 -38.69 2.42
C ARG A 616 22.67 -38.14 2.01
N LEU A 617 22.02 -37.39 2.92
CA LEU A 617 20.74 -36.73 2.66
C LEU A 617 20.73 -36.01 1.29
N PRO A 618 19.68 -36.19 0.46
CA PRO A 618 19.54 -35.46 -0.79
C PRO A 618 19.59 -33.95 -0.54
N ARG A 619 20.34 -33.21 -1.36
CA ARG A 619 20.59 -31.75 -1.18
C ARG A 619 19.32 -30.88 -1.13
N GLN A 620 18.16 -31.45 -1.44
CA GLN A 620 16.82 -30.84 -1.36
C GLN A 620 16.16 -30.95 0.03
N SER A 621 16.49 -31.95 0.87
CA SER A 621 15.81 -32.13 2.18
C SER A 621 16.04 -30.97 3.13
N ASN A 622 17.16 -30.27 2.98
CA ASN A 622 17.53 -29.13 3.81
C ASN A 622 16.73 -27.86 3.49
N PHE A 623 15.83 -27.90 2.51
CA PHE A 623 15.02 -26.76 2.06
C PHE A 623 13.50 -26.99 2.18
N SER A 624 13.07 -28.14 2.74
CA SER A 624 11.65 -28.49 2.92
C SER A 624 10.98 -27.77 4.11
N GLY A 625 11.15 -26.45 4.18
CA GLY A 625 10.76 -25.59 5.30
C GLY A 625 9.32 -25.09 5.27
N GLU A 626 8.39 -25.84 4.69
CA GLU A 626 7.03 -25.36 4.40
C GLU A 626 6.02 -25.76 5.50
N ASP A 627 5.16 -24.80 5.88
CA ASP A 627 4.07 -25.02 6.84
C ASP A 627 2.93 -25.79 6.15
N GLN A 628 2.61 -27.00 6.63
CA GLN A 628 1.54 -27.83 6.10
C GLN A 628 0.15 -27.19 6.35
N LEU A 629 -0.73 -27.24 5.33
CA LEU A 629 -2.05 -26.58 5.38
C LEU A 629 -3.04 -27.26 6.35
N ILE A 630 -2.87 -28.57 6.58
CA ILE A 630 -3.75 -29.44 7.39
C ILE A 630 -2.87 -30.28 8.31
N GLY A 631 -3.31 -30.46 9.56
CA GLY A 631 -2.66 -31.35 10.50
C GLY A 631 -1.27 -30.87 10.93
N LYS A 632 -0.65 -31.66 11.80
CA LYS A 632 0.53 -31.26 12.55
C LYS A 632 1.79 -31.28 11.67
N PRO A 633 2.49 -30.14 11.51
CA PRO A 633 3.67 -30.08 10.66
C PRO A 633 4.76 -31.07 11.10
N LYS A 634 5.42 -31.72 10.13
CA LYS A 634 6.55 -32.66 10.37
C LYS A 634 7.65 -32.09 11.28
N TRP A 635 7.85 -30.76 11.27
CA TRP A 635 8.85 -30.06 12.09
C TRP A 635 8.44 -29.94 13.58
N PHE A 636 7.16 -30.07 13.93
CA PHE A 636 6.61 -29.77 15.26
C PHE A 636 7.32 -30.48 16.44
N PRO A 637 7.53 -31.81 16.44
CA PRO A 637 8.18 -32.47 17.57
C PRO A 637 9.66 -32.06 17.75
N LEU A 638 10.32 -31.62 16.68
CA LEU A 638 11.70 -31.14 16.71
C LEU A 638 11.76 -29.71 17.24
N VAL A 639 10.91 -28.82 16.72
CA VAL A 639 10.77 -27.44 17.24
C VAL A 639 10.31 -27.42 18.69
N SER A 640 9.47 -28.38 19.13
CA SER A 640 9.11 -28.54 20.55
C SER A 640 10.34 -28.82 21.43
N LYS A 641 11.28 -29.63 20.95
CA LYS A 641 12.53 -29.99 21.65
C LYS A 641 13.53 -28.83 21.67
N GLU A 642 13.59 -28.03 20.60
CA GLU A 642 14.34 -26.78 20.53
C GLU A 642 13.76 -25.74 21.49
N TYR A 643 12.44 -25.50 21.44
CA TYR A 643 11.71 -24.63 22.35
C TYR A 643 11.98 -24.99 23.83
N SER A 644 11.83 -26.27 24.21
CA SER A 644 12.14 -26.72 25.58
C SER A 644 13.60 -26.50 25.95
N THR A 645 14.53 -26.66 24.99
CA THR A 645 15.96 -26.38 25.23
C THR A 645 16.21 -24.90 25.53
N CYS A 646 15.56 -23.97 24.82
CA CYS A 646 15.60 -22.53 25.15
C CYS A 646 14.92 -22.17 26.49
N ARG A 647 13.97 -22.98 26.97
CA ARG A 647 13.23 -22.71 28.22
C ARG A 647 13.90 -23.30 29.46
N GLU A 648 14.55 -24.46 29.32
CA GLU A 648 15.06 -25.28 30.43
C GLU A 648 16.59 -25.37 30.47
N ARG A 649 17.29 -25.03 29.37
CA ARG A 649 18.75 -25.17 29.21
C ARG A 649 19.34 -23.92 28.53
N VAL A 650 19.99 -24.08 27.38
CA VAL A 650 20.43 -22.99 26.52
C VAL A 650 20.37 -23.44 25.06
N GLY A 651 19.79 -22.62 24.19
CA GLY A 651 19.77 -22.79 22.75
C GLY A 651 20.66 -21.75 22.07
N LEU A 652 21.27 -22.12 20.95
CA LEU A 652 22.03 -21.23 20.06
C LEU A 652 21.24 -21.02 18.77
N ILE A 653 20.91 -19.76 18.44
CA ILE A 653 20.10 -19.38 17.27
C ILE A 653 20.91 -18.47 16.36
N ASP A 654 21.03 -18.81 15.07
CA ASP A 654 21.67 -17.95 14.07
C ASP A 654 20.70 -16.85 13.59
N MET A 655 21.06 -15.62 13.90
CA MET A 655 20.34 -14.39 13.58
C MET A 655 21.16 -13.48 12.64
N THR A 656 22.22 -14.02 12.00
CA THR A 656 23.17 -13.28 11.15
C THR A 656 22.47 -12.49 10.04
N SER A 657 21.30 -12.92 9.57
CA SER A 657 20.52 -12.20 8.56
C SER A 657 19.92 -10.86 9.04
N PHE A 658 19.91 -10.54 10.34
CA PHE A 658 19.36 -9.27 10.84
C PHE A 658 20.19 -8.07 10.36
N SER A 659 19.51 -6.96 10.01
CA SER A 659 20.12 -5.74 9.47
C SER A 659 20.83 -4.93 10.55
N LYS A 660 22.07 -4.48 10.25
CA LYS A 660 23.00 -3.87 11.22
C LYS A 660 23.61 -2.62 10.60
N PHE A 661 23.59 -1.51 11.33
CA PHE A 661 24.11 -0.22 10.85
C PHE A 661 25.02 0.42 11.89
N ASP A 662 26.24 0.76 11.48
CA ASP A 662 27.12 1.63 12.25
C ASP A 662 26.86 3.07 11.78
N ILE A 663 26.47 3.93 12.72
CA ILE A 663 26.12 5.34 12.44
C ILE A 663 27.08 6.23 13.24
N GLN A 664 27.82 7.10 12.55
CA GLN A 664 28.88 7.93 13.13
C GLN A 664 28.73 9.40 12.71
N GLY A 665 29.36 10.32 13.43
CA GLY A 665 29.29 11.77 13.18
C GLY A 665 28.77 12.56 14.39
N ALA A 666 28.88 13.89 14.32
CA ALA A 666 28.48 14.77 15.43
C ALA A 666 26.95 14.79 15.63
N ASP A 667 26.20 14.70 14.53
CA ASP A 667 24.74 14.91 14.54
C ASP A 667 23.92 13.62 14.73
N VAL A 668 24.56 12.49 15.06
CA VAL A 668 23.89 11.19 15.23
C VAL A 668 22.82 11.23 16.33
N VAL A 669 23.14 11.79 17.50
CA VAL A 669 22.15 11.90 18.60
C VAL A 669 21.04 12.91 18.27
N PRO A 670 21.30 14.14 17.78
CA PRO A 670 20.26 15.05 17.28
C PRO A 670 19.33 14.46 16.21
N LEU A 671 19.89 13.69 15.26
CA LEU A 671 19.12 13.01 14.21
C LEU A 671 18.24 11.90 14.81
N LEU A 672 18.83 10.97 15.55
CA LEU A 672 18.10 9.83 16.13
C LEU A 672 17.07 10.28 17.17
N GLN A 673 17.31 11.36 17.92
CA GLN A 673 16.33 11.93 18.85
C GLN A 673 15.06 12.42 18.16
N ARG A 674 15.15 12.86 16.90
CA ARG A 674 13.98 13.30 16.12
C ARG A 674 13.35 12.17 15.29
N LEU A 675 14.12 11.13 14.96
CA LEU A 675 13.62 9.93 14.24
C LEU A 675 12.95 8.89 15.15
N CYS A 676 13.50 8.66 16.35
CA CYS A 676 13.01 7.65 17.28
C CYS A 676 12.04 8.27 18.29
N SER A 677 10.99 7.53 18.68
CA SER A 677 10.02 7.98 19.68
C SER A 677 10.49 7.84 21.14
N GLY A 678 11.42 6.94 21.44
CA GLY A 678 12.06 6.84 22.76
C GLY A 678 13.30 7.75 22.87
N ASN A 679 13.68 8.15 24.08
CA ASN A 679 14.89 8.96 24.31
C ASN A 679 16.16 8.17 23.94
N ILE A 680 16.97 8.70 23.03
CA ILE A 680 18.27 8.16 22.58
C ILE A 680 19.45 8.90 23.21
N ASP A 681 19.24 10.10 23.78
CA ASP A 681 20.28 10.85 24.49
C ASP A 681 20.49 10.27 25.89
N CYS A 682 21.51 9.44 26.03
CA CYS A 682 21.76 8.56 27.17
C CYS A 682 23.22 8.05 27.16
N PRO A 683 23.68 7.35 28.22
CA PRO A 683 25.05 6.84 28.28
C PRO A 683 25.41 5.87 27.14
N VAL A 684 26.68 5.90 26.74
CA VAL A 684 27.23 4.96 25.74
C VAL A 684 27.05 3.52 26.24
N GLY A 685 26.50 2.67 25.39
CA GLY A 685 26.16 1.27 25.71
C GLY A 685 24.70 1.02 26.13
N THR A 686 23.82 2.03 26.10
CA THR A 686 22.39 1.86 26.43
C THR A 686 21.49 1.49 25.24
N TYR A 687 21.90 1.75 23.99
CA TYR A 687 21.15 1.35 22.79
C TYR A 687 22.01 0.67 21.73
N PHE A 688 21.35 -0.16 20.93
CA PHE A 688 21.88 -0.76 19.71
C PHE A 688 20.75 -0.84 18.68
N ILE A 689 20.99 -0.43 17.43
CA ILE A 689 19.96 -0.36 16.38
C ILE A 689 20.13 -1.55 15.43
N VAL A 690 19.14 -2.45 15.45
CA VAL A 690 18.98 -3.52 14.46
C VAL A 690 17.55 -3.55 13.95
N ALA A 691 17.39 -4.05 12.73
CA ALA A 691 16.09 -4.21 12.08
C ALA A 691 15.96 -5.61 11.45
N PRO A 692 14.71 -6.08 11.21
CA PRO A 692 14.50 -7.29 10.42
C PRO A 692 15.17 -7.19 9.05
N THR A 693 15.64 -8.32 8.52
CA THR A 693 16.34 -8.41 7.22
C THR A 693 15.62 -7.66 6.09
N VAL A 694 14.29 -7.78 6.02
CA VAL A 694 13.42 -7.14 5.01
C VAL A 694 13.28 -5.63 5.18
N GLN A 695 13.96 -5.00 6.14
CA GLN A 695 13.97 -3.55 6.36
C GLN A 695 15.34 -2.90 6.10
N GLN A 696 16.36 -3.68 5.68
CA GLN A 696 17.74 -3.22 5.47
C GLN A 696 17.80 -1.91 4.66
N VAL A 697 17.38 -1.94 3.38
CA VAL A 697 17.41 -0.76 2.49
C VAL A 697 16.45 0.34 2.97
N ARG A 698 15.22 -0.02 3.40
CA ARG A 698 14.20 0.94 3.83
C ARG A 698 14.65 1.80 5.02
N LEU A 699 15.31 1.20 6.02
CA LEU A 699 15.82 1.95 7.17
C LEU A 699 17.00 2.85 6.76
N ALA A 700 17.91 2.34 5.92
CA ALA A 700 19.03 3.13 5.44
C ALA A 700 18.60 4.36 4.61
N LEU A 701 17.62 4.20 3.72
CA LEU A 701 17.01 5.30 2.97
C LEU A 701 16.30 6.31 3.87
N TRP A 702 15.54 5.84 4.87
CA TRP A 702 14.85 6.73 5.82
C TRP A 702 15.83 7.60 6.63
N ILE A 703 16.91 7.02 7.14
CA ILE A 703 17.96 7.75 7.87
C ILE A 703 18.67 8.74 6.93
N LYS A 704 19.07 8.30 5.72
CA LYS A 704 19.71 9.17 4.71
C LYS A 704 18.80 10.33 4.29
N LYS A 705 17.49 10.10 4.11
CA LYS A 705 16.52 11.15 3.74
C LYS A 705 16.51 12.28 4.77
N TRP A 706 16.25 11.96 6.03
CA TRP A 706 16.13 12.97 7.08
C TRP A 706 17.46 13.61 7.47
N ALA A 707 18.58 12.88 7.37
CA ALA A 707 19.91 13.47 7.51
C ALA A 707 20.14 14.59 6.47
N ASN A 708 19.82 14.34 5.20
CA ASN A 708 19.92 15.33 4.13
C ASN A 708 18.92 16.50 4.32
N GLU A 709 17.64 16.22 4.58
CA GLU A 709 16.60 17.25 4.75
C GLU A 709 16.88 18.19 5.94
N TRP A 710 17.46 17.66 7.03
CA TRP A 710 17.85 18.46 8.20
C TRP A 710 19.31 18.93 8.18
N LYS A 711 20.07 18.62 7.11
CA LYS A 711 21.49 18.98 6.91
C LYS A 711 22.41 18.52 8.05
N MET A 712 22.15 17.32 8.57
CA MET A 712 22.88 16.66 9.66
C MET A 712 24.13 15.94 9.12
N ASN A 713 25.29 16.19 9.72
CA ASN A 713 26.55 15.54 9.37
C ASN A 713 26.67 14.16 10.05
N ILE A 714 26.23 13.12 9.33
CA ILE A 714 26.38 11.73 9.72
C ILE A 714 26.97 10.87 8.60
N GLN A 715 27.69 9.82 8.98
CA GLN A 715 28.08 8.70 8.14
C GLN A 715 27.25 7.48 8.55
N LEU A 716 26.65 6.81 7.57
CA LEU A 716 25.85 5.60 7.76
C LEU A 716 26.46 4.45 6.96
N GLN A 717 27.02 3.47 7.66
CA GLN A 717 27.55 2.25 7.05
C GLN A 717 26.62 1.07 7.32
N ASP A 718 26.27 0.34 6.27
CA ASP A 718 25.66 -0.98 6.41
C ASP A 718 26.74 -2.00 6.76
N VAL A 719 26.66 -2.57 7.97
CA VAL A 719 27.59 -3.59 8.48
C VAL A 719 26.88 -4.94 8.63
N THR A 720 25.72 -5.11 7.99
CA THR A 720 24.91 -6.34 8.03
C THR A 720 25.72 -7.56 7.60
N ASN A 721 26.58 -7.40 6.57
CA ASN A 721 27.45 -8.45 6.05
C ASN A 721 28.77 -8.63 6.84
N SER A 722 29.11 -7.73 7.79
CA SER A 722 30.40 -7.77 8.50
C SER A 722 30.38 -8.60 9.79
N PHE A 723 29.19 -8.79 10.36
CA PHE A 723 29.01 -9.46 11.65
C PHE A 723 28.08 -10.68 11.55
N THR A 724 28.56 -11.81 12.04
CA THR A 724 27.76 -12.97 12.44
C THR A 724 27.01 -12.63 13.72
N ALA A 725 25.77 -13.07 13.87
CA ALA A 725 24.94 -12.71 15.01
C ALA A 725 24.27 -13.95 15.63
N LEU A 726 24.62 -14.28 16.87
CA LEU A 726 24.13 -15.47 17.59
C LEU A 726 23.32 -15.06 18.82
N ASP A 727 22.06 -15.51 18.92
CA ASP A 727 21.23 -15.33 20.13
C ASP A 727 21.43 -16.58 21.01
N ILE A 728 21.96 -16.39 22.23
CA ILE A 728 22.29 -17.46 23.17
C ILE A 728 21.26 -17.45 24.30
N VAL A 729 20.27 -18.35 24.21
CA VAL A 729 18.94 -18.21 24.82
C VAL A 729 18.64 -19.33 25.82
N GLY A 730 18.41 -19.00 27.09
CA GLY A 730 17.85 -19.89 28.11
C GLY A 730 18.47 -19.72 29.50
N PRO A 731 17.94 -20.37 30.56
CA PRO A 731 18.44 -20.21 31.92
C PRO A 731 19.93 -20.53 32.09
N ALA A 732 20.48 -21.49 31.35
CA ALA A 732 21.90 -21.88 31.44
C ALA A 732 22.85 -20.94 30.67
N SER A 733 22.32 -20.03 29.82
CA SER A 733 23.12 -19.08 29.04
C SER A 733 24.06 -18.25 29.92
N ARG A 734 23.66 -17.90 31.15
CA ARG A 734 24.49 -17.10 32.05
C ARG A 734 25.77 -17.81 32.46
N ALA A 735 25.67 -19.10 32.79
CA ALA A 735 26.83 -19.88 33.21
C ALA A 735 27.81 -20.03 32.03
N LEU A 736 27.29 -20.44 30.87
CA LEU A 736 28.05 -20.56 29.63
C LEU A 736 28.77 -19.25 29.24
N ILE A 737 28.04 -18.14 29.13
CA ILE A 737 28.61 -16.86 28.69
C ILE A 737 29.56 -16.29 29.76
N SER A 738 29.34 -16.57 31.05
CA SER A 738 30.28 -16.21 32.12
C SER A 738 31.57 -17.04 32.10
N GLU A 739 31.50 -18.30 31.66
CA GLU A 739 32.64 -19.21 31.52
C GLU A 739 33.52 -18.80 30.34
N VAL A 740 32.97 -18.73 29.13
CA VAL A 740 33.76 -18.49 27.90
C VAL A 740 34.36 -17.07 27.80
N THR A 741 33.85 -16.10 28.58
CA THR A 741 34.39 -14.73 28.65
C THR A 741 35.24 -14.44 29.89
N GLY A 742 35.17 -15.29 30.93
CA GLY A 742 35.73 -14.99 32.24
C GLY A 742 35.17 -13.72 32.92
N LYS A 743 33.99 -13.25 32.51
CA LYS A 743 33.30 -12.07 33.08
C LYS A 743 31.97 -12.48 33.70
N THR A 744 31.61 -11.92 34.86
CA THR A 744 30.32 -12.22 35.48
C THR A 744 29.16 -11.59 34.70
N MET A 745 28.08 -12.35 34.60
CA MET A 745 26.88 -12.05 33.82
C MET A 745 25.67 -11.78 34.74
N SER A 746 25.92 -11.23 35.93
CA SER A 746 24.88 -10.85 36.89
C SER A 746 24.11 -9.61 36.44
N PRO A 747 22.83 -9.43 36.83
CA PRO A 747 22.05 -8.25 36.46
C PRO A 747 22.64 -6.92 36.98
N ASN A 748 23.35 -6.96 38.10
CA ASN A 748 24.00 -5.79 38.70
C ASN A 748 25.22 -5.34 37.88
N GLU A 749 26.01 -6.30 37.36
CA GLU A 749 27.18 -5.96 36.56
C GLU A 749 26.85 -5.79 35.09
N PHE A 750 25.95 -6.57 34.49
CA PHE A 750 25.55 -6.46 33.08
C PHE A 750 24.02 -6.36 32.92
N PRO A 751 23.44 -5.16 33.15
CA PRO A 751 21.99 -4.94 33.12
C PRO A 751 21.34 -5.29 31.78
N SER A 752 20.08 -5.72 31.80
CA SER A 752 19.29 -5.92 30.59
C SER A 752 19.19 -4.63 29.75
N PHE A 753 19.14 -4.78 28.42
CA PHE A 753 19.23 -3.67 27.46
C PHE A 753 20.51 -2.83 27.57
N SER A 754 21.63 -3.43 27.96
CA SER A 754 22.95 -2.81 27.83
C SER A 754 23.89 -3.61 26.91
N PHE A 755 24.88 -2.91 26.36
CA PHE A 755 25.90 -3.37 25.41
C PHE A 755 27.29 -3.37 26.06
N ARG A 756 28.13 -4.35 25.69
CA ARG A 756 29.55 -4.43 26.07
C ARG A 756 30.39 -5.04 24.97
N GLU A 757 31.66 -4.66 24.91
CA GLU A 757 32.67 -5.41 24.16
C GLU A 757 33.38 -6.41 25.09
N MET A 758 33.55 -7.64 24.61
CA MET A 758 34.11 -8.77 25.36
C MET A 758 35.00 -9.64 24.46
N HIS A 759 35.73 -10.59 25.05
CA HIS A 759 36.47 -11.61 24.30
C HIS A 759 35.96 -13.01 24.67
N ILE A 760 36.03 -13.94 23.72
CA ILE A 760 35.75 -15.37 23.92
C ILE A 760 37.04 -16.13 23.57
N GLY A 761 37.74 -16.59 24.59
CA GLY A 761 39.13 -17.02 24.46
C GLY A 761 40.02 -15.89 23.92
N LEU A 762 40.68 -16.12 22.78
CA LEU A 762 41.47 -15.10 22.07
C LEU A 762 40.65 -14.26 21.07
N ALA A 763 39.40 -14.63 20.79
CA ALA A 763 38.58 -13.94 19.80
C ALA A 763 37.89 -12.71 20.39
N GLY A 764 38.22 -11.52 19.88
CA GLY A 764 37.48 -10.28 20.14
C GLY A 764 38.23 -9.01 19.74
N PRO A 765 37.64 -7.82 19.92
CA PRO A 765 36.38 -7.58 20.64
C PRO A 765 35.14 -8.11 19.91
N ILE A 766 34.24 -8.71 20.69
CA ILE A 766 32.89 -9.17 20.30
C ILE A 766 31.88 -8.24 20.95
N ARG A 767 30.91 -7.77 20.18
CA ARG A 767 29.82 -6.88 20.64
C ARG A 767 28.72 -7.73 21.28
N VAL A 768 28.65 -7.77 22.60
CA VAL A 768 27.69 -8.57 23.39
C VAL A 768 26.58 -7.67 23.94
N ILE A 769 25.31 -8.10 23.86
CA ILE A 769 24.15 -7.31 24.29
C ILE A 769 23.25 -8.14 25.19
N SER A 770 22.86 -7.57 26.34
CA SER A 770 22.01 -8.20 27.37
C SER A 770 20.52 -8.14 26.97
N VAL A 771 20.17 -8.78 25.86
CA VAL A 771 18.80 -8.90 25.31
C VAL A 771 18.70 -10.14 24.41
N THR A 772 17.52 -10.76 24.35
CA THR A 772 17.17 -11.83 23.41
C THR A 772 15.94 -11.44 22.59
N HIS A 773 15.79 -11.95 21.37
CA HIS A 773 14.63 -11.63 20.52
C HIS A 773 13.33 -12.35 20.90
N CYS A 774 13.38 -13.22 21.91
CA CYS A 774 12.24 -13.96 22.47
C CYS A 774 11.91 -13.64 23.93
N GLY A 775 12.75 -12.88 24.64
CA GLY A 775 12.51 -12.48 26.03
C GLY A 775 12.77 -13.55 27.08
N GLU A 776 13.49 -14.63 26.75
CA GLU A 776 14.16 -15.46 27.76
C GLU A 776 15.48 -14.80 28.20
N LEU A 777 16.06 -15.26 29.31
CA LEU A 777 17.41 -14.90 29.72
C LEU A 777 18.40 -15.29 28.62
N GLY A 778 19.33 -14.40 28.28
CA GLY A 778 20.32 -14.66 27.24
C GLY A 778 21.01 -13.41 26.75
N TRP A 779 21.91 -13.60 25.78
CA TRP A 779 22.72 -12.54 25.18
C TRP A 779 22.77 -12.69 23.67
N MET A 780 22.69 -11.54 23.00
CA MET A 780 22.89 -11.39 21.56
C MET A 780 24.35 -11.06 21.29
N LEU A 781 25.07 -11.94 20.61
CA LEU A 781 26.50 -11.81 20.30
C LEU A 781 26.67 -11.40 18.83
N TYR A 782 27.25 -10.23 18.58
CA TYR A 782 27.65 -9.76 17.25
C TYR A 782 29.17 -9.91 17.10
N ILE A 783 29.56 -10.88 16.28
CA ILE A 783 30.92 -11.40 16.14
C ILE A 783 31.46 -11.03 14.76
N PRO A 784 32.63 -10.39 14.63
CA PRO A 784 33.29 -10.19 13.34
C PRO A 784 33.44 -11.52 12.58
N ASN A 785 33.11 -11.55 11.28
CA ASN A 785 33.00 -12.80 10.52
C ASN A 785 34.27 -13.66 10.51
N GLU A 786 35.45 -13.03 10.55
CA GLU A 786 36.75 -13.68 10.62
C GLU A 786 37.01 -14.42 11.96
N LEU A 787 36.24 -14.07 13.01
CA LEU A 787 36.26 -14.73 14.32
C LEU A 787 35.11 -15.74 14.50
N ALA A 788 34.07 -15.65 13.66
CA ALA A 788 32.77 -16.29 13.88
C ALA A 788 32.83 -17.82 14.07
N GLN A 789 33.59 -18.52 13.23
CA GLN A 789 33.73 -19.99 13.33
C GLN A 789 34.40 -20.41 14.64
N ASN A 790 35.48 -19.75 15.04
CA ASN A 790 36.19 -20.08 16.28
C ASN A 790 35.37 -19.74 17.55
N VAL A 791 34.62 -18.64 17.54
CA VAL A 791 33.71 -18.29 18.63
C VAL A 791 32.56 -19.31 18.73
N TYR A 792 32.00 -19.72 17.60
CA TYR A 792 30.99 -20.78 17.54
C TYR A 792 31.53 -22.11 18.08
N GLU A 793 32.74 -22.51 17.69
CA GLU A 793 33.39 -23.74 18.20
C GLU A 793 33.56 -23.71 19.73
N GLN A 794 34.10 -22.62 20.29
CA GLN A 794 34.23 -22.44 21.74
C GLN A 794 32.87 -22.46 22.47
N LEU A 795 31.83 -21.84 21.89
CA LEU A 795 30.47 -21.84 22.45
C LEU A 795 29.83 -23.24 22.40
N MET A 796 30.10 -24.04 21.36
CA MET A 796 29.63 -25.42 21.27
C MET A 796 30.36 -26.34 22.26
N GLU A 797 31.69 -26.19 22.40
CA GLU A 797 32.51 -27.00 23.30
C GLU A 797 32.13 -26.79 24.77
N ALA A 798 32.21 -25.56 25.28
CA ALA A 798 31.79 -25.24 26.64
C ALA A 798 30.28 -25.46 26.83
N GLY A 799 29.48 -25.11 25.83
CA GLY A 799 28.03 -25.29 25.82
C GLY A 799 27.58 -26.74 26.03
N SER A 800 28.39 -27.72 25.62
CA SER A 800 28.11 -29.15 25.82
C SER A 800 27.82 -29.49 27.28
N LEU A 801 28.61 -28.96 28.22
CA LEU A 801 28.43 -29.17 29.67
C LEU A 801 27.14 -28.55 30.21
N HIS A 802 26.69 -27.43 29.61
CA HIS A 802 25.45 -26.75 29.95
C HIS A 802 24.21 -27.36 29.27
N GLY A 803 24.41 -28.33 28.37
CA GLY A 803 23.36 -28.96 27.58
C GLY A 803 22.89 -28.11 26.38
N LEU A 804 23.79 -27.29 25.84
CA LEU A 804 23.54 -26.44 24.67
C LEU A 804 23.15 -27.27 23.44
N LYS A 805 22.19 -26.76 22.67
CA LYS A 805 21.86 -27.28 21.34
C LYS A 805 21.59 -26.13 20.38
N HIS A 806 21.69 -26.39 19.09
CA HIS A 806 21.15 -25.51 18.07
C HIS A 806 19.63 -25.42 18.19
N CYS A 807 19.09 -24.23 17.96
CA CYS A 807 17.66 -23.95 17.89
C CYS A 807 17.42 -23.04 16.68
N GLY A 808 16.35 -23.27 15.94
CA GLY A 808 16.05 -22.54 14.71
C GLY A 808 15.09 -21.37 14.91
N TYR A 809 14.86 -20.62 13.84
CA TYR A 809 13.95 -19.47 13.82
C TYR A 809 12.51 -19.84 14.23
N TYR A 810 12.07 -21.09 14.03
CA TYR A 810 10.76 -21.53 14.53
C TYR A 810 10.71 -21.61 16.06
N ALA A 811 11.76 -22.06 16.75
CA ALA A 811 11.78 -22.01 18.22
C ALA A 811 11.63 -20.56 18.72
N LEU A 812 12.36 -19.62 18.10
CA LEU A 812 12.24 -18.18 18.37
C LEU A 812 10.82 -17.64 18.11
N ARG A 813 10.20 -18.01 16.98
CA ARG A 813 8.81 -17.65 16.61
C ARG A 813 7.84 -18.06 17.71
N HIS A 814 7.90 -19.30 18.19
CA HIS A 814 7.00 -19.80 19.22
C HIS A 814 7.21 -19.08 20.57
N LEU A 815 8.45 -18.95 21.04
CA LEU A 815 8.79 -18.24 22.29
C LEU A 815 8.30 -16.78 22.28
N ARG A 816 8.56 -16.03 21.20
CA ARG A 816 8.23 -14.60 21.12
C ARG A 816 6.72 -14.35 21.08
N ILE A 817 5.94 -15.27 20.50
CA ILE A 817 4.48 -15.14 20.36
C ILE A 817 3.77 -15.37 21.71
N GLU A 818 4.22 -16.35 22.49
CA GLU A 818 3.69 -16.54 23.86
C GLU A 818 3.92 -15.29 24.72
N LYS A 819 5.15 -14.74 24.70
CA LYS A 819 5.49 -13.49 25.43
C LYS A 819 4.93 -12.21 24.80
N PHE A 820 4.07 -12.31 23.78
CA PHE A 820 3.38 -11.18 23.13
C PHE A 820 4.34 -10.13 22.51
N TYR A 821 5.52 -10.58 22.05
CA TYR A 821 6.47 -9.76 21.30
C TYR A 821 5.98 -9.58 19.87
N VAL A 822 6.01 -8.33 19.39
CA VAL A 822 5.65 -7.94 18.02
C VAL A 822 6.82 -8.08 17.07
N TYR A 823 6.54 -8.49 15.82
CA TYR A 823 7.49 -8.48 14.72
C TYR A 823 7.15 -7.37 13.71
N TRP A 824 8.13 -6.53 13.39
CA TRP A 824 7.95 -5.45 12.41
C TRP A 824 7.92 -6.00 10.98
N GLY A 825 6.92 -5.58 10.20
CA GLY A 825 6.57 -6.15 8.89
C GLY A 825 5.56 -7.30 8.94
N GLN A 826 5.01 -7.62 10.13
CA GLN A 826 3.92 -8.59 10.30
C GLN A 826 2.89 -8.12 11.34
N ASP A 827 3.29 -7.93 12.59
CA ASP A 827 2.40 -7.45 13.65
C ASP A 827 2.31 -5.93 13.70
N ILE A 828 3.37 -5.23 13.30
CA ILE A 828 3.45 -3.77 13.29
C ILE A 828 4.13 -3.27 12.01
N GLY A 829 3.76 -2.08 11.56
CA GLY A 829 4.30 -1.41 10.38
C GLY A 829 3.85 0.05 10.29
N SER A 830 3.91 0.64 9.09
CA SER A 830 3.51 2.05 8.85
C SER A 830 2.04 2.34 9.15
N GLY A 831 1.15 1.35 9.03
CA GLY A 831 -0.29 1.48 9.31
C GLY A 831 -0.72 1.21 10.75
N THR A 832 0.20 1.20 11.72
CA THR A 832 -0.07 0.85 13.13
C THR A 832 0.71 1.74 14.09
N THR A 833 0.07 2.29 15.13
CA THR A 833 0.75 3.21 16.07
C THR A 833 1.19 2.55 17.38
N PRO A 834 2.19 3.09 18.10
CA PRO A 834 2.56 2.61 19.43
C PRO A 834 1.39 2.58 20.44
N VAL A 835 0.38 3.45 20.29
CA VAL A 835 -0.80 3.49 21.17
C VAL A 835 -1.72 2.30 20.90
N GLU A 836 -1.98 2.00 19.63
CA GLU A 836 -2.77 0.84 19.19
C GLU A 836 -2.06 -0.48 19.53
N CYS A 837 -0.72 -0.48 19.51
CA CYS A 837 0.14 -1.62 19.82
C CYS A 837 0.36 -1.86 21.32
N GLY A 838 -0.28 -1.11 22.22
CA GLY A 838 -0.09 -1.23 23.68
C GLY A 838 1.34 -0.89 24.15
N ARG A 839 2.02 0.03 23.45
CA ARG A 839 3.44 0.35 23.60
C ARG A 839 3.70 1.85 23.76
N ALA A 840 2.69 2.63 24.14
CA ALA A 840 2.81 4.06 24.43
C ALA A 840 3.85 4.36 25.52
N PHE A 841 4.07 3.45 26.48
CA PHE A 841 5.12 3.56 27.51
C PHE A 841 6.57 3.54 26.97
N ARG A 842 6.76 3.27 25.67
CA ARG A 842 8.07 3.38 24.97
C ARG A 842 8.20 4.65 24.13
N VAL A 843 7.21 5.55 24.21
CA VAL A 843 7.25 6.88 23.58
C VAL A 843 7.54 7.90 24.67
N ASP A 844 8.62 8.65 24.48
CA ASP A 844 8.90 9.85 25.24
C ASP A 844 8.12 11.01 24.60
N PHE A 845 7.12 11.52 25.32
CA PHE A 845 6.27 12.63 24.88
C PHE A 845 6.81 14.01 25.30
N ASP A 846 7.87 14.08 26.10
CA ASP A 846 8.46 15.35 26.52
C ASP A 846 9.38 15.91 25.42
N LYS A 847 10.14 15.04 24.74
CA LYS A 847 11.02 15.42 23.61
C LYS A 847 10.28 15.62 22.28
N GLU A 848 10.94 16.20 21.28
CA GLU A 848 10.40 16.41 19.92
C GLU A 848 10.84 15.33 18.92
N PHE A 849 9.88 14.70 18.22
CA PHE A 849 10.11 13.64 17.24
C PHE A 849 9.03 13.56 16.16
N ILE A 850 9.32 12.91 15.02
CA ILE A 850 8.37 12.74 13.90
C ILE A 850 7.11 12.01 14.38
N GLY A 851 5.96 12.65 14.26
CA GLY A 851 4.66 12.08 14.60
C GLY A 851 4.17 12.35 16.03
N LYS A 852 4.92 13.07 16.87
CA LYS A 852 4.53 13.43 18.25
C LYS A 852 3.09 13.93 18.36
N GLU A 853 2.74 14.98 17.60
CA GLU A 853 1.39 15.55 17.58
C GLU A 853 0.30 14.53 17.23
N ALA A 854 0.56 13.61 16.30
CA ALA A 854 -0.41 12.62 15.85
C ALA A 854 -0.64 11.55 16.92
N LEU A 855 0.42 11.15 17.64
CA LEU A 855 0.31 10.23 18.78
C LEU A 855 -0.37 10.89 19.99
N GLN A 856 -0.10 12.17 20.27
CA GLN A 856 -0.80 12.89 21.34
C GLN A 856 -2.30 13.00 21.05
N LYS A 857 -2.67 13.49 19.86
CA LYS A 857 -4.07 13.55 19.40
C LYS A 857 -4.74 12.16 19.39
N GLN A 858 -3.97 11.07 19.31
CA GLN A 858 -4.48 9.70 19.45
C GLN A 858 -4.63 9.24 20.90
N LEU A 859 -3.77 9.65 21.83
CA LEU A 859 -4.00 9.43 23.26
C LEU A 859 -5.28 10.15 23.70
N ASP A 860 -5.43 11.43 23.32
CA ASP A 860 -6.54 12.29 23.73
C ASP A 860 -7.91 11.79 23.22
N ARG A 861 -7.95 11.25 22.00
CA ARG A 861 -9.19 10.69 21.38
C ARG A 861 -9.44 9.21 21.69
N GLY A 862 -8.43 8.49 22.21
CA GLY A 862 -8.41 7.04 22.28
C GLY A 862 -8.12 6.32 20.95
N VAL A 863 -8.27 4.99 20.96
CA VAL A 863 -7.98 4.11 19.81
C VAL A 863 -9.22 3.35 19.33
N ASN A 864 -9.37 3.26 18.01
CA ASN A 864 -10.40 2.46 17.34
C ASN A 864 -9.85 1.08 16.89
N LYS A 865 -8.56 0.82 17.16
CA LYS A 865 -7.81 -0.39 16.82
C LYS A 865 -6.89 -0.76 17.98
N ARG A 866 -6.83 -2.03 18.38
CA ARG A 866 -6.01 -2.49 19.52
C ARG A 866 -5.41 -3.86 19.25
N PHE A 867 -4.10 -3.97 19.46
CA PHE A 867 -3.35 -5.22 19.37
C PHE A 867 -3.68 -6.13 20.55
N VAL A 868 -3.91 -7.41 20.29
CA VAL A 868 -4.33 -8.43 21.27
C VAL A 868 -3.67 -9.78 21.02
N GLN A 869 -3.61 -10.60 22.07
CA GLN A 869 -3.31 -12.03 21.99
C GLN A 869 -4.63 -12.81 22.10
N LEU A 870 -4.76 -13.87 21.31
CA LEU A 870 -5.93 -14.76 21.20
C LEU A 870 -5.45 -16.18 21.46
N LEU A 871 -5.96 -16.82 22.51
CA LEU A 871 -5.69 -18.22 22.81
C LEU A 871 -6.84 -19.07 22.28
N LEU A 872 -6.59 -19.90 21.28
CA LEU A 872 -7.63 -20.74 20.67
C LEU A 872 -7.97 -21.93 21.57
N GLU A 873 -9.26 -22.21 21.69
CA GLU A 873 -9.81 -23.28 22.50
C GLU A 873 -10.30 -24.43 21.61
N ASN A 874 -10.22 -25.67 22.11
CA ASN A 874 -10.80 -26.86 21.46
C ASN A 874 -10.30 -27.17 20.02
N HIS A 875 -9.15 -26.63 19.62
CA HIS A 875 -8.49 -26.94 18.35
C HIS A 875 -7.77 -28.29 18.40
N ASN A 876 -7.98 -29.14 17.38
CA ASN A 876 -7.30 -30.43 17.26
C ASN A 876 -6.11 -30.36 16.29
N LEU A 877 -4.90 -30.40 16.85
CA LEU A 877 -3.62 -30.32 16.12
C LEU A 877 -3.49 -31.29 14.93
N GLU A 878 -4.13 -32.46 14.98
CA GLU A 878 -3.98 -33.49 13.94
C GLU A 878 -5.04 -33.39 12.83
N SER A 879 -6.23 -32.83 13.10
CA SER A 879 -7.36 -32.80 12.14
C SER A 879 -7.78 -31.41 11.67
N ASP A 880 -7.47 -30.35 12.42
CA ASP A 880 -7.97 -29.01 12.15
C ASP A 880 -6.99 -28.16 11.34
N PRO A 881 -7.47 -27.18 10.55
CA PRO A 881 -6.62 -26.23 9.85
C PRO A 881 -5.73 -25.43 10.82
N TRP A 882 -4.45 -25.31 10.52
CA TRP A 882 -3.50 -24.58 11.38
C TRP A 882 -3.55 -23.06 11.13
N PRO A 883 -3.58 -22.20 12.16
CA PRO A 883 -3.58 -20.76 11.97
C PRO A 883 -2.18 -20.28 11.55
N HIS A 884 -2.12 -19.44 10.51
CA HIS A 884 -0.89 -18.91 9.91
C HIS A 884 -0.78 -17.38 10.11
N GLY A 885 -1.90 -16.66 10.11
CA GLY A 885 -2.03 -15.20 10.08
C GLY A 885 -3.05 -14.74 9.03
N GLU A 886 -3.45 -13.48 9.07
CA GLU A 886 -4.45 -12.85 8.17
C GLU A 886 -5.88 -13.45 8.29
N GLU A 887 -6.16 -14.26 9.30
CA GLU A 887 -7.49 -14.83 9.55
C GLU A 887 -8.42 -13.82 10.24
N PRO A 888 -9.72 -13.78 9.91
CA PRO A 888 -10.66 -12.87 10.54
C PRO A 888 -10.95 -13.26 12.00
N ILE A 889 -11.03 -12.25 12.84
CA ILE A 889 -11.47 -12.33 14.24
C ILE A 889 -12.92 -11.89 14.29
N TYR A 890 -13.79 -12.74 14.85
CA TYR A 890 -15.19 -12.41 15.11
C TYR A 890 -15.38 -12.06 16.59
N ARG A 891 -16.32 -11.14 16.86
CA ARG A 891 -16.81 -10.78 18.19
C ARG A 891 -18.33 -10.86 18.19
N ASN A 892 -18.90 -11.71 19.03
CA ASN A 892 -20.34 -11.97 19.10
C ASN A 892 -20.94 -12.26 17.70
N GLY A 893 -20.25 -13.07 16.89
CA GLY A 893 -20.65 -13.43 15.52
C GLY A 893 -20.40 -12.38 14.43
N LYS A 894 -20.07 -11.12 14.76
CA LYS A 894 -19.71 -10.06 13.78
C LYS A 894 -18.20 -10.00 13.55
N LEU A 895 -17.78 -9.72 12.31
CA LEU A 895 -16.38 -9.45 11.98
C LEU A 895 -15.87 -8.25 12.80
N ALA A 896 -14.71 -8.41 13.46
CA ALA A 896 -14.19 -7.46 14.44
C ALA A 896 -12.68 -7.24 14.35
N GLY A 897 -11.96 -7.87 13.42
CA GLY A 897 -10.51 -7.76 13.34
C GLY A 897 -9.86 -8.85 12.47
N TRP A 898 -8.52 -8.89 12.46
CA TRP A 898 -7.71 -9.90 11.78
C TRP A 898 -6.47 -10.29 12.60
N THR A 899 -6.02 -11.54 12.45
CA THR A 899 -4.74 -12.04 12.98
C THR A 899 -3.57 -11.51 12.15
N THR A 900 -2.40 -11.36 12.79
CA THR A 900 -1.14 -10.91 12.18
C THR A 900 -0.07 -11.99 12.22
N THR A 901 0.10 -12.66 13.37
CA THR A 901 0.98 -13.82 13.51
C THR A 901 0.24 -14.92 14.25
N ALA A 902 0.34 -16.16 13.79
CA ALA A 902 -0.05 -17.33 14.58
C ALA A 902 1.10 -18.32 14.78
N ALA A 903 1.02 -19.09 15.88
CA ALA A 903 1.88 -20.23 16.20
C ALA A 903 1.25 -21.11 17.30
N TYR A 904 1.95 -22.15 17.78
CA TYR A 904 1.53 -22.97 18.93
C TYR A 904 2.27 -22.59 20.23
N GLY A 905 1.54 -22.21 21.27
CA GLY A 905 2.13 -21.93 22.59
C GLY A 905 2.46 -23.22 23.32
N PHE A 906 3.72 -23.64 23.30
CA PHE A 906 4.18 -24.88 23.95
C PHE A 906 4.08 -24.85 25.48
N THR A 907 4.22 -23.69 26.14
CA THR A 907 3.92 -23.54 27.58
C THR A 907 2.42 -23.37 27.82
N LEU A 908 1.69 -22.72 26.89
CA LEU A 908 0.26 -22.46 27.02
C LEU A 908 -0.65 -23.64 26.64
N GLY A 909 -0.13 -24.64 25.94
CA GLY A 909 -0.87 -25.86 25.54
C GLY A 909 -1.91 -25.64 24.43
N CYS A 910 -1.84 -24.53 23.69
CA CYS A 910 -2.85 -24.15 22.70
C CYS A 910 -2.28 -23.28 21.57
N HIS A 911 -3.06 -23.08 20.50
CA HIS A 911 -2.69 -22.12 19.46
C HIS A 911 -2.81 -20.67 19.96
N VAL A 912 -1.80 -19.87 19.64
CA VAL A 912 -1.69 -18.46 20.01
C VAL A 912 -1.68 -17.64 18.73
N CYS A 913 -2.74 -16.87 18.51
CA CYS A 913 -2.81 -15.88 17.44
C CYS A 913 -2.62 -14.49 18.03
N LEU A 914 -1.77 -13.68 17.42
CA LEU A 914 -1.70 -12.24 17.64
C LEU A 914 -2.52 -11.55 16.56
N GLY A 915 -3.07 -10.37 16.84
CA GLY A 915 -3.85 -9.64 15.85
C GLY A 915 -4.38 -8.31 16.36
N TYR A 916 -5.22 -7.67 15.55
CA TYR A 916 -5.93 -6.44 15.91
C TYR A 916 -7.42 -6.66 15.97
N ILE A 917 -8.04 -6.21 17.05
CA ILE A 917 -9.48 -5.95 17.11
C ILE A 917 -9.71 -4.48 16.77
N GLU A 918 -10.78 -4.20 16.03
CA GLU A 918 -11.24 -2.87 15.63
C GLU A 918 -12.66 -2.60 16.12
N ASN A 919 -12.97 -1.34 16.41
CA ASN A 919 -14.34 -0.83 16.56
C ASN A 919 -14.43 0.55 15.90
N LYS A 920 -15.30 0.67 14.89
CA LYS A 920 -15.44 1.88 14.07
C LYS A 920 -16.55 2.81 14.57
N GLU A 921 -17.44 2.33 15.43
CA GLU A 921 -18.57 3.10 15.98
C GLU A 921 -18.22 3.76 17.33
N PHE A 922 -17.42 3.08 18.16
CA PHE A 922 -17.03 3.54 19.49
C PHE A 922 -15.55 3.22 19.76
N GLY A 923 -14.87 4.05 20.57
CA GLY A 923 -13.48 3.78 20.97
C GLY A 923 -13.33 2.46 21.73
N LEU A 924 -12.23 1.74 21.49
CA LEU A 924 -11.94 0.46 22.15
C LEU A 924 -11.51 0.68 23.60
N THR A 925 -12.33 0.19 24.53
CA THR A 925 -12.01 0.12 25.96
C THR A 925 -11.62 -1.29 26.37
N THR A 926 -10.87 -1.40 27.47
CA THR A 926 -10.59 -2.69 28.14
C THR A 926 -11.88 -3.45 28.48
N GLU A 927 -12.95 -2.75 28.82
CA GLU A 927 -14.26 -3.35 29.10
C GLU A 927 -14.92 -3.93 27.84
N PHE A 928 -14.84 -3.23 26.70
CA PHE A 928 -15.33 -3.75 25.41
C PHE A 928 -14.62 -5.06 25.03
N LEU A 929 -13.31 -5.13 25.25
CA LEU A 929 -12.51 -6.32 24.98
C LEU A 929 -12.82 -7.47 25.96
N ASN A 930 -12.93 -7.18 27.26
CA ASN A 930 -13.18 -8.21 28.27
C ASN A 930 -14.61 -8.76 28.31
N LYS A 931 -15.59 -8.09 27.68
CA LYS A 931 -17.02 -8.50 27.66
C LYS A 931 -17.49 -9.11 26.34
N GLY A 932 -16.60 -9.33 25.36
CA GLY A 932 -16.96 -10.01 24.11
C GLY A 932 -16.79 -11.53 24.21
N SER A 933 -17.61 -12.29 23.48
CA SER A 933 -17.28 -13.64 23.05
C SER A 933 -16.53 -13.53 21.72
N TYR A 934 -15.42 -14.26 21.57
CA TYR A 934 -14.53 -14.14 20.42
C TYR A 934 -14.29 -15.48 19.74
N GLU A 935 -14.13 -15.42 18.43
CA GLU A 935 -13.82 -16.57 17.58
C GLU A 935 -12.73 -16.17 16.57
N VAL A 936 -11.88 -17.11 16.17
CA VAL A 936 -11.07 -17.00 14.95
C VAL A 936 -11.57 -18.03 13.94
N GLU A 937 -11.77 -17.62 12.69
CA GLU A 937 -12.18 -18.53 11.62
C GLU A 937 -10.96 -19.01 10.84
N LEU A 938 -10.71 -20.32 10.84
CA LEU A 938 -9.63 -20.98 10.11
C LEU A 938 -10.26 -21.86 9.01
N ALA A 939 -10.07 -21.47 7.75
CA ALA A 939 -10.58 -22.20 6.58
C ALA A 939 -12.08 -22.58 6.69
N GLY A 940 -12.93 -21.61 7.04
CA GLY A 940 -14.37 -21.78 7.23
C GLY A 940 -14.82 -22.42 8.55
N LYS A 941 -13.90 -22.94 9.39
CA LYS A 941 -14.23 -23.45 10.74
C LYS A 941 -13.91 -22.40 11.81
N ARG A 942 -14.88 -22.10 12.69
CA ARG A 942 -14.68 -21.18 13.83
C ARG A 942 -14.20 -21.90 15.07
N PHE A 943 -13.31 -21.24 15.80
CA PHE A 943 -12.75 -21.68 17.07
C PHE A 943 -12.94 -20.57 18.09
N THR A 944 -13.55 -20.88 19.24
CA THR A 944 -13.63 -19.91 20.34
C THR A 944 -12.23 -19.56 20.82
N CYS A 945 -12.03 -18.33 21.25
CA CYS A 945 -10.73 -17.88 21.73
C CYS A 945 -10.83 -16.89 22.90
N LYS A 946 -9.86 -16.99 23.80
CA LYS A 946 -9.69 -16.05 24.91
C LYS A 946 -8.81 -14.89 24.46
N VAL A 947 -9.39 -13.69 24.44
CA VAL A 947 -8.65 -12.43 24.25
C VAL A 947 -7.87 -12.08 25.53
N ASN A 948 -6.59 -11.75 25.38
CA ASN A 948 -5.79 -11.08 26.39
C ASN A 948 -5.18 -9.78 25.82
N LEU A 949 -5.12 -8.74 26.64
CA LEU A 949 -4.37 -7.49 26.35
C LEU A 949 -2.88 -7.56 26.72
N HIS A 950 -2.49 -8.62 27.42
CA HIS A 950 -1.15 -8.88 27.97
C HIS A 950 -0.91 -10.39 27.92
N SER A 951 0.35 -10.85 27.85
CA SER A 951 0.65 -12.29 28.00
C SER A 951 0.14 -12.81 29.36
N PRO A 952 -0.45 -14.02 29.43
CA PRO A 952 -0.56 -14.76 30.68
C PRO A 952 0.79 -14.90 31.39
N THR A 953 0.76 -15.12 32.71
CA THR A 953 1.96 -15.40 33.50
C THR A 953 2.53 -16.76 33.13
N LEU A 954 3.49 -16.78 32.21
CA LEU A 954 4.24 -17.99 31.87
C LEU A 954 5.19 -18.34 33.04
N PRO A 955 5.26 -19.62 33.49
CA PRO A 955 6.31 -20.04 34.42
C PRO A 955 7.70 -19.78 33.81
N MET A 956 8.60 -19.18 34.60
CA MET A 956 10.00 -19.00 34.23
C MET A 956 10.86 -19.98 35.03
N TYR A 957 11.66 -20.79 34.34
CA TYR A 957 12.62 -21.71 34.97
C TYR A 957 13.88 -21.01 35.51
N SER A 958 14.04 -19.70 35.25
CA SER A 958 15.04 -18.83 35.88
C SER A 958 14.41 -18.04 37.02
N SER A 959 15.00 -18.13 38.22
CA SER A 959 14.34 -17.82 39.50
C SER A 959 14.60 -16.43 40.08
N GLU A 960 15.45 -15.60 39.47
CA GLU A 960 16.04 -14.46 40.17
C GLU A 960 15.16 -13.20 40.24
N HIS A 961 14.46 -12.81 39.16
CA HIS A 961 13.71 -11.54 39.13
C HIS A 961 12.37 -11.61 38.37
N PRO A 962 11.24 -11.89 39.03
CA PRO A 962 9.91 -11.89 38.42
C PRO A 962 9.36 -10.49 38.08
N GLN A 963 10.17 -9.43 38.18
CA GLN A 963 9.75 -8.03 37.96
C GLN A 963 10.45 -7.35 36.76
N HIS A 964 11.58 -7.87 36.26
CA HIS A 964 12.43 -7.11 35.32
C HIS A 964 11.96 -7.12 33.86
N TYR A 965 11.00 -7.97 33.48
CA TYR A 965 10.26 -7.80 32.22
C TYR A 965 8.79 -8.13 32.42
N ARG A 966 7.93 -7.11 32.31
CA ARG A 966 6.48 -7.28 32.14
C ARG A 966 6.15 -7.07 30.66
N PRO A 967 5.66 -8.10 29.94
CA PRO A 967 5.13 -7.89 28.60
C PRO A 967 3.85 -7.05 28.70
N THR A 968 3.95 -5.79 28.27
CA THR A 968 2.90 -4.75 28.32
C THR A 968 2.38 -4.39 29.72
N GLN A 969 2.41 -3.09 30.06
CA GLN A 969 1.45 -2.46 30.96
C GLN A 969 0.66 -1.42 30.14
#